data_AF-A0A832H9P1-F1
#
_entry.id   AF-A0A832H9P1-F1
#
_cell.length_a   1.000
_cell.length_b   1.000
_cell.length_c   1.000
_cell.angle_alpha   90.00
_cell.angle_beta   90.00
_cell.angle_gamma   90.00
#
_symmetry.space_group_name_H-M   'P 1'
#
loop_
_entity.id
_entity.type
_entity.pdbx_description
1 polymer ?
#
loop_
_entity_poly.entity_id
_entity_poly.type
_entity_poly.pdbx_seq_one_letter_code
_entity_poly.pdbx_strand_id
1 'polypeptide(L)'
;MIIDRMPSVIILAAAILAGLPGGAAHAAFAPEELPQVGYHPSGLEYYSTVPFANALVMEGRNWRVVKPKPGGQSWETIQEPPLADQVDSLGNPIYMQSGQTYFLAHPGQNGNDKALFAGKVVLTWQGAADIRIQNGTFIANGQNTSGQPQSSGAATGLLLNGTRVYDLGTNPNGAEIRIYAITADLSIKPTSIKLWLADPDTGNSLIGQTFHPKFLQRVNDRAWGYIRFMDWNPTNASPQQDWVDRRRPNHTFQTGVINPRSPAPGVVWYTNSQGQPVYFEGNKHTGIAFEHMVALCNTTNKNMWINIPHLATDAYITNLARLIRFGADANGNPYTSAVSNPVWPPLNSALKVYVEYSNEIWSNGGSFPQGNWAQAQGAALGISKEQFNARRFCQVWRLFQNVFGSNDRLVKVAAIFTGSENYTRLFLDEIKAYGPTLSPAQEPDLISPTTYFGNGIQDWAHARATQQAGTADEWFYTNVDWDHDNNASTPPRKTSKPLTDSYWTSAAFTRHMDETFSEWTRRQLSDSSVQGGGFDATGIGGGFAFWLRTMALTKFATPKAIVAYEGGPSLYTDYLDGGDARDDGITNFIVAMNRQQRIKEVYRTHLHMAKAKGLWSHMMFVDASSWGKYGQWGHLERYSQNPTESPKYVFIREWIDSDTSGLRHIDRPQGGVPSFVTPAALAEGYVGAPYNQSITTTGGNGTRTVQILTRFLVPGLTATASGSGLTVTGTPAATGSSYVYALVKDGDGDPAWRTFTIRTVARSTDPAATVTFEGLTNTSASNTPEPLDVSGYRFTSFGNSGGNALQILGTAQSWANNVLFSKFWGSNHRIVRADGRTFDLFELELAAHQARSAKITGFAPGGIRMERVVNIPLQRQPMTKVSLDWITLEKVEVQWYELDNAAGGGRNGALDNIKFNTGTGIPGGGTGPSQTVNRDYWTGISGTSITTLTTNANYPSNPTGSDTLTSLRAVNWANTTQTSNWADSYGQRIRGYIVAPATGSYTFWISGDDDCEFWLSTDANPANRVRLAHITGGWTSALEWTKYASQKSAAVNLVQGQRYYLEILHKEGTGGDSVAVGWARPGQATTAPSEVVPGSVLDAFTTGGGGTPPPTSGFSAKVNFQTSATTTPAGYVGDSGQTYAARNSLTYGWSVDKTSRARERNVDPDKRRDTLVHFDTTDVLWEIAVPSGTYSYTIVCGDPSHSDQVNTIQIESTTLTDPNGAVLGFDTYTGTVSVTDGRVTLRMAAGASNAKICYIDLAQ
;
A
#
# COMPACT_ATOMS: atom_id res chain seq x y z
N MET A 1 -29.67 -3.79 -5.30
CA MET A 1 -29.31 -4.65 -6.45
C MET A 1 -28.98 -3.78 -7.69
N ILE A 2 -27.99 -2.86 -7.65
CA ILE A 2 -27.59 -2.01 -8.81
C ILE A 2 -26.11 -1.51 -8.65
N ILE A 3 -25.12 -2.40 -8.44
CA ILE A 3 -23.68 -1.99 -8.43
C ILE A 3 -22.77 -3.11 -8.99
N ASP A 4 -23.30 -3.99 -9.85
CA ASP A 4 -22.50 -5.13 -10.38
C ASP A 4 -21.73 -4.79 -11.66
N ARG A 5 -21.98 -3.62 -12.25
CA ARG A 5 -21.27 -3.09 -13.42
C ARG A 5 -21.25 -1.57 -13.36
N MET A 6 -20.30 -0.99 -12.62
CA MET A 6 -20.02 0.45 -12.77
C MET A 6 -19.08 0.61 -13.96
N PRO A 7 -19.52 1.22 -15.07
CA PRO A 7 -18.64 1.52 -16.17
C PRO A 7 -17.70 2.68 -15.78
N SER A 8 -16.47 2.65 -16.29
CA SER A 8 -15.42 3.64 -16.01
C SER A 8 -15.80 5.06 -16.45
N VAL A 9 -14.98 6.03 -16.05
CA VAL A 9 -15.35 7.45 -16.04
C VAL A 9 -14.55 8.26 -17.06
N ILE A 10 -15.20 9.21 -17.73
CA ILE A 10 -14.50 10.35 -18.34
C ILE A 10 -14.53 11.52 -17.37
N ILE A 11 -13.36 12.02 -17.04
CA ILE A 11 -13.22 13.40 -16.58
C ILE A 11 -13.05 14.31 -17.80
N LEU A 12 -13.94 15.29 -17.93
CA LEU A 12 -13.74 16.44 -18.80
C LEU A 12 -13.08 17.57 -17.98
N ALA A 13 -11.89 17.30 -17.44
CA ALA A 13 -11.18 18.22 -16.55
C ALA A 13 -10.29 19.16 -17.33
N ALA A 14 -10.19 20.35 -16.77
CA ALA A 14 -9.02 21.19 -16.87
C ALA A 14 -8.10 20.84 -15.70
N ALA A 15 -6.84 20.47 -15.95
CA ALA A 15 -5.96 20.18 -14.82
C ALA A 15 -5.80 21.40 -13.91
N ILE A 16 -5.70 21.13 -12.63
CA ILE A 16 -5.13 22.05 -11.64
C ILE A 16 -3.80 21.46 -11.22
N LEU A 17 -2.72 22.18 -11.52
CA LEU A 17 -1.64 22.33 -10.55
C LEU A 17 -1.84 23.65 -9.83
N ALA A 18 -1.94 23.57 -8.52
CA ALA A 18 -1.73 24.70 -7.63
C ALA A 18 -0.31 24.53 -7.07
N GLY A 19 0.62 25.36 -7.56
CA GLY A 19 2.05 25.25 -7.30
C GLY A 19 2.55 25.91 -6.03
N LEU A 20 3.87 25.84 -5.84
CA LEU A 20 4.84 26.79 -5.20
C LEU A 20 6.24 26.10 -5.19
N PRO A 21 7.44 26.75 -5.22
CA PRO A 21 7.83 28.18 -5.29
C PRO A 21 8.93 28.58 -6.34
N GLY A 22 9.01 29.87 -6.73
CA GLY A 22 10.17 30.61 -7.34
C GLY A 22 10.55 30.25 -8.79
N GLY A 23 11.02 31.09 -9.72
CA GLY A 23 11.40 32.51 -9.80
C GLY A 23 12.40 32.64 -10.97
N ALA A 24 12.00 33.24 -12.12
CA ALA A 24 12.83 33.51 -13.34
C ALA A 24 13.40 32.26 -14.07
N ALA A 25 13.52 32.13 -15.40
CA ALA A 25 13.19 32.92 -16.60
C ALA A 25 13.15 31.95 -17.81
N HIS A 26 12.47 32.34 -18.88
CA HIS A 26 12.43 31.67 -20.18
C HIS A 26 13.81 31.55 -20.86
N ALA A 27 14.06 30.44 -21.57
CA ALA A 27 14.72 30.41 -22.89
C ALA A 27 14.45 29.03 -23.53
N ALA A 28 13.82 28.85 -24.69
CA ALA A 28 13.88 29.68 -25.89
C ALA A 28 12.52 29.82 -26.59
N PHE A 29 11.93 31.01 -26.45
CA PHE A 29 11.21 31.71 -27.53
C PHE A 29 11.64 33.18 -27.43
N ALA A 30 11.99 33.80 -28.56
CA ALA A 30 12.67 35.10 -28.59
C ALA A 30 11.83 36.24 -27.96
N PRO A 31 12.43 37.17 -27.18
CA PRO A 31 11.72 38.06 -26.25
C PRO A 31 11.17 39.38 -26.83
N GLU A 32 11.09 39.54 -28.15
CA GLU A 32 10.81 40.85 -28.77
C GLU A 32 9.39 41.03 -29.32
N GLU A 33 8.49 40.04 -29.18
CA GLU A 33 7.10 40.15 -29.59
C GLU A 33 6.11 39.93 -28.42
N LEU A 34 5.74 41.05 -27.79
CA LEU A 34 4.46 41.36 -27.10
C LEU A 34 4.33 41.25 -25.58
N PRO A 35 3.64 42.23 -24.95
CA PRO A 35 3.46 42.28 -23.51
C PRO A 35 2.39 41.25 -23.12
N GLN A 36 2.68 40.59 -22.01
CA GLN A 36 1.94 39.49 -21.41
C GLN A 36 0.51 39.89 -21.04
N VAL A 37 -0.50 39.17 -21.54
CA VAL A 37 -1.91 39.37 -21.15
C VAL A 37 -2.61 38.04 -20.95
N GLY A 38 -2.26 37.45 -19.82
CA GLY A 38 -2.76 36.17 -19.33
C GLY A 38 -1.76 35.65 -18.31
N TYR A 39 -1.63 36.30 -17.16
CA TYR A 39 -0.93 35.65 -16.05
C TYR A 39 -1.83 34.51 -15.56
N HIS A 40 -1.49 33.28 -15.93
CA HIS A 40 -1.65 32.13 -15.07
C HIS A 40 -0.30 31.38 -15.11
N PRO A 41 0.37 31.17 -13.96
CA PRO A 41 1.62 30.42 -13.94
C PRO A 41 1.33 29.00 -14.42
N SER A 42 2.28 28.50 -15.20
CA SER A 42 2.32 27.24 -15.93
C SER A 42 1.60 26.07 -15.25
N GLY A 43 0.73 25.40 -16.01
CA GLY A 43 -0.12 24.29 -15.53
C GLY A 43 -1.56 24.30 -16.08
N LEU A 44 -1.95 25.30 -16.87
CA LEU A 44 -3.31 25.42 -17.42
C LEU A 44 -3.31 25.67 -18.95
N GLU A 45 -3.13 24.62 -19.74
CA GLU A 45 -3.66 24.57 -21.10
C GLU A 45 -4.84 23.61 -21.12
N TYR A 46 -6.05 24.09 -20.81
CA TYR A 46 -7.18 23.17 -20.79
C TYR A 46 -8.44 23.63 -21.48
N TYR A 47 -8.66 24.93 -21.71
CA TYR A 47 -9.69 25.35 -22.67
C TYR A 47 -9.34 26.69 -23.30
N SER A 48 -9.38 26.71 -24.62
CA SER A 48 -9.58 27.95 -25.38
C SER A 48 -10.73 27.87 -26.39
N THR A 49 -11.33 26.71 -26.71
CA THR A 49 -12.48 26.69 -27.67
C THR A 49 -13.18 25.35 -28.00
N VAL A 50 -12.69 24.16 -27.61
CA VAL A 50 -13.06 22.91 -28.31
C VAL A 50 -14.39 22.21 -27.90
N PRO A 51 -14.92 22.26 -26.66
CA PRO A 51 -16.11 21.45 -26.34
C PRO A 51 -17.40 22.02 -26.93
N PHE A 52 -17.46 23.33 -27.17
CA PHE A 52 -18.62 24.01 -27.74
C PHE A 52 -18.43 24.24 -29.24
N ALA A 53 -19.52 24.17 -30.00
CA ALA A 53 -19.49 24.59 -31.39
C ALA A 53 -19.38 26.12 -31.54
N ASN A 54 -19.72 26.89 -30.49
CA ASN A 54 -19.55 28.34 -30.47
C ASN A 54 -18.16 28.71 -29.95
N ALA A 55 -17.38 29.41 -30.76
CA ALA A 55 -16.01 29.79 -30.46
C ALA A 55 -15.87 31.12 -29.69
N LEU A 56 -16.98 31.79 -29.35
CA LEU A 56 -16.92 33.02 -28.57
C LEU A 56 -16.84 32.71 -27.07
N VAL A 57 -15.81 33.23 -26.40
CA VAL A 57 -15.57 33.08 -24.96
C VAL A 57 -15.20 34.42 -24.33
N MET A 58 -15.40 34.50 -23.01
CA MET A 58 -15.18 35.70 -22.20
C MET A 58 -14.36 35.38 -20.98
N GLU A 59 -13.61 36.37 -20.52
CA GLU A 59 -13.02 36.37 -19.19
C GLU A 59 -13.61 37.53 -18.39
N GLY A 60 -14.47 37.21 -17.42
CA GLY A 60 -15.06 38.22 -16.55
C GLY A 60 -16.32 38.87 -17.12
N ARG A 61 -16.45 40.20 -16.96
CA ARG A 61 -17.49 41.06 -17.57
C ARG A 61 -16.98 41.92 -18.73
N ASN A 62 -15.75 41.69 -19.19
CA ASN A 62 -15.10 42.54 -20.17
C ASN A 62 -14.93 41.82 -21.51
N TRP A 63 -15.24 42.52 -22.60
CA TRP A 63 -14.69 42.16 -23.90
C TRP A 63 -13.20 42.56 -23.96
N ARG A 64 -12.33 41.69 -24.45
CA ARG A 64 -10.91 42.04 -24.66
C ARG A 64 -10.73 42.76 -26.00
N VAL A 65 -10.39 44.05 -25.94
CA VAL A 65 -10.06 44.88 -27.12
C VAL A 65 -8.55 44.92 -27.31
N VAL A 66 -8.10 44.76 -28.56
CA VAL A 66 -6.68 44.79 -28.91
C VAL A 66 -6.37 45.86 -29.94
N LYS A 67 -5.12 46.33 -29.92
CA LYS A 67 -4.59 47.24 -30.94
C LYS A 67 -3.21 46.77 -31.40
N PRO A 68 -2.81 47.08 -32.66
CA PRO A 68 -1.48 46.77 -33.13
C PRO A 68 -0.45 47.63 -32.37
N LYS A 69 0.69 47.03 -32.01
CA LYS A 69 1.84 47.78 -31.51
C LYS A 69 2.38 48.71 -32.60
N PRO A 70 2.97 49.86 -32.20
CA PRO A 70 3.78 50.65 -33.12
C PRO A 70 4.86 49.77 -33.76
N GLY A 71 4.88 49.68 -35.10
CA GLY A 71 5.82 48.81 -35.84
C GLY A 71 5.19 47.60 -36.55
N GLY A 72 3.88 47.33 -36.35
CA GLY A 72 3.07 46.54 -37.27
C GLY A 72 3.27 45.01 -37.27
N GLN A 73 4.21 44.47 -36.51
CA GLN A 73 4.46 43.02 -36.45
C GLN A 73 3.78 42.32 -35.25
N SER A 74 3.12 43.07 -34.36
CA SER A 74 2.72 42.51 -33.06
C SER A 74 1.52 43.25 -32.42
N TRP A 75 0.70 42.60 -31.56
CA TRP A 75 -0.53 43.11 -30.90
C TRP A 75 -0.42 43.33 -29.38
N GLU A 76 -0.92 44.45 -28.85
CA GLU A 76 -1.06 44.64 -27.39
C GLU A 76 -2.53 44.62 -26.96
N THR A 77 -2.83 43.93 -25.84
CA THR A 77 -4.13 44.11 -25.19
C THR A 77 -4.08 45.43 -24.45
N ILE A 78 -5.14 46.22 -24.59
CA ILE A 78 -5.26 47.47 -23.85
C ILE A 78 -5.58 47.08 -22.40
N GLN A 79 -4.71 47.46 -21.47
CA GLN A 79 -5.02 47.40 -20.04
C GLN A 79 -6.01 48.55 -19.70
N GLU A 80 -7.04 48.23 -18.90
CA GLU A 80 -8.03 49.14 -18.26
C GLU A 80 -9.13 49.74 -19.19
N PRO A 81 -10.36 50.10 -18.73
CA PRO A 81 -11.12 49.87 -17.48
C PRO A 81 -12.35 48.94 -17.78
N PRO A 82 -13.38 48.76 -16.91
CA PRO A 82 -14.44 47.80 -17.19
C PRO A 82 -15.35 48.32 -18.29
N LEU A 83 -15.54 47.54 -19.35
CA LEU A 83 -16.64 47.70 -20.32
C LEU A 83 -18.00 47.30 -19.67
N ALA A 84 -18.12 47.42 -18.35
CA ALA A 84 -19.27 47.00 -17.56
C ALA A 84 -20.54 47.81 -17.88
N ASP A 85 -20.40 48.94 -18.59
CA ASP A 85 -21.48 49.74 -19.15
C ASP A 85 -21.92 49.24 -20.55
N GLN A 86 -21.04 48.57 -21.30
CA GLN A 86 -21.30 48.05 -22.65
C GLN A 86 -21.96 46.68 -22.68
N VAL A 87 -21.98 45.95 -21.56
CA VAL A 87 -22.68 44.67 -21.42
C VAL A 87 -23.58 44.65 -20.20
N ASP A 88 -24.69 43.91 -20.28
CA ASP A 88 -25.61 43.75 -19.15
C ASP A 88 -25.07 42.74 -18.12
N SER A 89 -25.82 42.55 -17.03
CA SER A 89 -25.47 41.59 -15.98
C SER A 89 -25.41 40.13 -16.46
N LEU A 90 -25.91 39.84 -17.67
CA LEU A 90 -25.87 38.53 -18.32
C LEU A 90 -24.73 38.44 -19.36
N GLY A 91 -23.94 39.51 -19.54
CA GLY A 91 -22.86 39.59 -20.51
C GLY A 91 -23.33 39.87 -21.94
N ASN A 92 -24.59 40.24 -22.15
CA ASN A 92 -25.11 40.61 -23.47
C ASN A 92 -24.69 42.04 -23.83
N PRO A 93 -24.34 42.34 -25.09
CA PRO A 93 -24.07 43.71 -25.50
C PRO A 93 -25.28 44.63 -25.26
N ILE A 94 -25.06 45.74 -24.54
CA ILE A 94 -25.99 46.86 -24.43
C ILE A 94 -25.72 47.87 -25.53
N TYR A 95 -24.45 48.20 -25.78
CA TYR A 95 -24.01 48.99 -26.93
C TYR A 95 -22.56 48.64 -27.29
N MET A 96 -22.25 48.54 -28.59
CA MET A 96 -20.91 48.27 -29.11
C MET A 96 -20.49 49.42 -30.02
N GLN A 97 -19.22 49.81 -30.01
CA GLN A 97 -18.75 50.95 -30.81
C GLN A 97 -18.23 50.49 -32.18
N SER A 98 -18.57 51.25 -33.22
CA SER A 98 -17.94 51.07 -34.53
C SER A 98 -16.43 51.21 -34.41
N GLY A 99 -15.69 50.31 -35.04
CA GLY A 99 -14.23 50.25 -34.99
C GLY A 99 -13.66 49.31 -33.91
N GLN A 100 -14.48 48.80 -32.99
CA GLN A 100 -14.04 47.80 -32.01
C GLN A 100 -13.71 46.46 -32.68
N THR A 101 -12.59 45.88 -32.27
CA THR A 101 -12.12 44.58 -32.70
C THR A 101 -11.97 43.67 -31.49
N TYR A 102 -12.45 42.45 -31.63
CA TYR A 102 -12.35 41.37 -30.66
C TYR A 102 -11.60 40.22 -31.29
N PHE A 103 -10.74 39.56 -30.52
CA PHE A 103 -10.15 38.31 -30.97
C PHE A 103 -11.24 37.24 -31.16
N LEU A 104 -11.19 36.51 -32.27
CA LEU A 104 -11.73 35.16 -32.25
C LEU A 104 -10.96 34.40 -31.18
N ALA A 105 -11.64 33.67 -30.30
CA ALA A 105 -10.97 32.97 -29.23
C ALA A 105 -9.82 32.15 -29.78
N HIS A 106 -8.61 32.57 -29.43
CA HIS A 106 -7.37 32.02 -29.94
C HIS A 106 -7.23 30.61 -29.38
N PRO A 107 -7.25 29.54 -30.19
CA PRO A 107 -6.90 28.21 -29.70
C PRO A 107 -5.43 28.26 -29.30
N GLY A 108 -5.14 27.97 -28.03
CA GLY A 108 -3.84 27.84 -27.35
C GLY A 108 -2.57 28.29 -28.09
N GLN A 109 -1.72 29.05 -27.41
CA GLN A 109 -0.38 29.37 -27.91
C GLN A 109 0.42 28.11 -28.33
N ASN A 110 0.06 26.90 -27.84
CA ASN A 110 0.70 25.65 -28.25
C ASN A 110 -0.01 24.94 -29.42
N GLY A 111 -0.01 25.54 -30.62
CA GLY A 111 0.14 24.86 -31.93
C GLY A 111 -0.84 23.77 -32.44
N ASN A 112 -1.48 22.99 -31.57
CA ASN A 112 -1.76 21.58 -31.82
C ASN A 112 -3.23 21.26 -32.13
N ASP A 113 -4.18 22.11 -31.74
CA ASP A 113 -5.62 21.93 -32.02
C ASP A 113 -6.16 22.86 -33.12
N LYS A 114 -5.26 23.54 -33.85
CA LYS A 114 -5.61 24.49 -34.93
C LYS A 114 -6.43 23.88 -36.06
N ALA A 115 -6.30 22.57 -36.28
CA ALA A 115 -7.05 21.84 -37.30
C ALA A 115 -8.57 21.78 -37.02
N LEU A 116 -9.02 21.94 -35.77
CA LEU A 116 -10.45 21.91 -35.42
C LEU A 116 -11.23 23.15 -35.90
N PHE A 117 -10.53 24.18 -36.37
CA PHE A 117 -11.11 25.46 -36.79
C PHE A 117 -11.15 25.64 -38.31
N ALA A 118 -10.56 24.69 -39.06
CA ALA A 118 -10.48 24.75 -40.51
C ALA A 118 -11.81 24.36 -41.17
N GLY A 119 -12.22 25.09 -42.20
CA GLY A 119 -13.46 24.91 -42.93
C GLY A 119 -14.46 26.06 -42.71
N LYS A 120 -15.73 25.78 -43.02
CA LYS A 120 -16.81 26.78 -43.00
C LYS A 120 -17.23 27.13 -41.58
N VAL A 121 -16.89 28.33 -41.14
CA VAL A 121 -17.39 28.95 -39.90
C VAL A 121 -18.52 29.93 -40.18
N VAL A 122 -19.43 30.13 -39.23
CA VAL A 122 -20.58 31.02 -39.40
C VAL A 122 -20.67 32.00 -38.24
N LEU A 123 -20.65 33.30 -38.54
CA LEU A 123 -20.92 34.37 -37.59
C LEU A 123 -22.41 34.74 -37.64
N THR A 124 -23.10 34.68 -36.51
CA THR A 124 -24.52 35.06 -36.37
C THR A 124 -24.73 36.06 -35.25
N TRP A 125 -25.71 36.95 -35.38
CA TRP A 125 -26.19 37.84 -34.31
C TRP A 125 -27.68 38.13 -34.48
N GLN A 126 -28.32 38.55 -33.39
CA GLN A 126 -29.65 39.19 -33.41
C GLN A 126 -29.47 40.71 -33.41
N GLY A 127 -30.46 41.48 -33.88
CA GLY A 127 -30.40 42.94 -33.97
C GLY A 127 -29.70 43.45 -35.23
N ALA A 128 -29.70 44.77 -35.44
CA ALA A 128 -29.14 45.40 -36.64
C ALA A 128 -27.69 45.84 -36.42
N ALA A 129 -26.75 45.15 -37.07
CA ALA A 129 -25.32 45.44 -36.99
C ALA A 129 -24.55 44.98 -38.23
N ASP A 130 -23.33 45.47 -38.37
CA ASP A 130 -22.35 45.03 -39.37
C ASP A 130 -21.12 44.49 -38.63
N ILE A 131 -21.17 43.19 -38.36
CA ILE A 131 -20.12 42.45 -37.64
C ILE A 131 -19.48 41.50 -38.64
N ARG A 132 -18.14 41.47 -38.71
CA ARG A 132 -17.41 40.67 -39.70
C ARG A 132 -16.19 40.00 -39.08
N ILE A 133 -15.74 38.91 -39.71
CA ILE A 133 -14.41 38.36 -39.47
C ILE A 133 -13.41 39.08 -40.38
N GLN A 134 -12.20 39.34 -39.88
CA GLN A 134 -11.05 39.90 -40.62
C GLN A 134 -9.75 39.29 -40.09
N ASN A 135 -8.64 39.49 -40.83
CA ASN A 135 -7.31 38.97 -40.49
C ASN A 135 -7.30 37.41 -40.41
N GLY A 136 -6.17 36.76 -40.66
CA GLY A 136 -6.08 35.29 -40.74
C GLY A 136 -6.02 34.69 -42.15
N THR A 137 -5.93 33.36 -42.19
CA THR A 137 -5.77 32.58 -43.42
C THR A 137 -7.12 32.01 -43.84
N PHE A 138 -7.62 32.41 -45.02
CA PHE A 138 -8.92 31.96 -45.55
C PHE A 138 -8.72 31.08 -46.78
N ILE A 139 -9.63 30.13 -47.00
CA ILE A 139 -9.64 29.33 -48.22
C ILE A 139 -10.45 30.09 -49.27
N ALA A 140 -9.79 30.46 -50.37
CA ALA A 140 -10.44 31.01 -51.56
C ALA A 140 -10.06 30.15 -52.78
N ASN A 141 -11.06 29.69 -53.54
CA ASN A 141 -10.85 28.79 -54.69
C ASN A 141 -9.99 27.54 -54.40
N GLY A 142 -10.11 26.98 -53.18
CA GLY A 142 -9.35 25.78 -52.77
C GLY A 142 -7.89 26.04 -52.37
N GLN A 143 -7.47 27.31 -52.23
CA GLN A 143 -6.11 27.68 -51.79
C GLN A 143 -6.15 28.60 -50.57
N ASN A 144 -5.15 28.46 -49.69
CA ASN A 144 -4.93 29.36 -48.56
C ASN A 144 -4.55 30.75 -49.07
N THR A 145 -5.30 31.78 -48.67
CA THR A 145 -5.04 33.18 -49.00
C THR A 145 -4.92 34.02 -47.74
N SER A 146 -3.88 34.86 -47.68
CA SER A 146 -3.75 35.92 -46.68
C SER A 146 -4.45 37.17 -47.20
N GLY A 147 -5.67 37.46 -46.73
CA GLY A 147 -6.44 38.59 -47.24
C GLY A 147 -7.93 38.56 -46.95
N GLN A 148 -8.64 39.59 -47.43
CA GLN A 148 -10.05 39.88 -47.09
C GLN A 148 -10.95 38.64 -47.29
N PRO A 149 -11.70 38.23 -46.25
CA PRO A 149 -12.41 36.97 -46.27
C PRO A 149 -13.61 36.98 -47.22
N GLN A 150 -13.74 35.95 -48.04
CA GLN A 150 -14.94 35.74 -48.86
C GLN A 150 -16.09 35.30 -47.95
N SER A 151 -17.06 36.19 -47.76
CA SER A 151 -18.34 35.88 -47.09
C SER A 151 -19.33 35.35 -48.13
N SER A 152 -20.07 34.28 -47.82
CA SER A 152 -21.13 33.77 -48.72
C SER A 152 -22.42 34.64 -48.75
N GLY A 153 -22.48 35.72 -47.95
CA GLY A 153 -23.49 36.79 -47.97
C GLY A 153 -22.88 38.18 -48.21
N ALA A 154 -23.69 39.26 -48.22
CA ALA A 154 -23.25 40.63 -48.53
C ALA A 154 -21.99 41.03 -47.75
N ALA A 155 -20.83 41.16 -48.41
CA ALA A 155 -19.51 41.25 -47.77
C ALA A 155 -19.33 42.44 -46.80
N THR A 156 -20.19 43.46 -46.90
CA THR A 156 -20.22 44.67 -46.07
C THR A 156 -21.67 45.10 -45.83
N GLY A 157 -21.94 45.96 -44.83
CA GLY A 157 -23.25 46.58 -44.59
C GLY A 157 -24.02 46.02 -43.38
N LEU A 158 -24.95 46.83 -42.86
CA LEU A 158 -25.84 46.48 -41.74
C LEU A 158 -26.79 45.35 -42.14
N LEU A 159 -26.84 44.30 -41.32
CA LEU A 159 -27.84 43.24 -41.42
C LEU A 159 -28.67 43.17 -40.13
N LEU A 160 -29.99 43.14 -40.27
CA LEU A 160 -30.91 42.81 -39.19
C LEU A 160 -30.89 41.29 -38.98
N ASN A 161 -30.56 40.83 -37.77
CA ASN A 161 -30.40 39.41 -37.43
C ASN A 161 -29.42 38.71 -38.39
N GLY A 162 -28.20 39.26 -38.51
CA GLY A 162 -27.28 38.90 -39.58
C GLY A 162 -26.64 37.53 -39.43
N THR A 163 -26.25 36.97 -40.58
CA THR A 163 -25.51 35.71 -40.73
C THR A 163 -24.45 35.89 -41.81
N ARG A 164 -23.20 35.53 -41.52
CA ARG A 164 -22.06 35.56 -42.46
C ARG A 164 -21.27 34.27 -42.36
N VAL A 165 -20.94 33.65 -43.49
CA VAL A 165 -20.18 32.39 -43.56
C VAL A 165 -18.78 32.67 -44.08
N TYR A 166 -17.77 32.11 -43.46
CA TYR A 166 -16.36 32.27 -43.82
C TYR A 166 -15.69 30.90 -43.94
N ASP A 167 -14.72 30.75 -44.83
CA ASP A 167 -13.97 29.50 -44.99
C ASP A 167 -12.54 29.67 -44.46
N LEU A 168 -12.24 29.11 -43.29
CA LEU A 168 -10.96 29.26 -42.60
C LEU A 168 -9.97 28.16 -43.00
N GLY A 169 -8.72 28.54 -43.24
CA GLY A 169 -7.63 27.59 -43.51
C GLY A 169 -7.11 26.87 -42.26
N THR A 170 -6.16 25.95 -42.45
CA THR A 170 -5.56 25.12 -41.38
C THR A 170 -4.68 25.88 -40.38
N ASN A 171 -4.43 27.17 -40.62
CA ASN A 171 -3.65 28.05 -39.75
C ASN A 171 -4.33 29.42 -39.63
N PRO A 172 -5.49 29.52 -38.96
CA PRO A 172 -6.28 30.74 -38.91
C PRO A 172 -5.68 31.83 -38.00
N ASN A 173 -4.38 31.78 -37.71
CA ASN A 173 -3.71 32.71 -36.78
C ASN A 173 -4.04 34.16 -37.14
N GLY A 174 -4.44 34.94 -36.13
CA GLY A 174 -4.74 36.36 -36.28
C GLY A 174 -6.15 36.67 -36.78
N ALA A 175 -7.06 35.69 -36.88
CA ALA A 175 -8.44 35.99 -37.23
C ALA A 175 -9.21 36.66 -36.07
N GLU A 176 -10.00 37.68 -36.41
CA GLU A 176 -10.64 38.62 -35.48
C GLU A 176 -12.07 38.94 -35.89
N ILE A 177 -12.92 39.25 -34.93
CA ILE A 177 -14.26 39.80 -35.14
C ILE A 177 -14.21 41.32 -35.00
N ARG A 178 -14.64 42.04 -36.02
CA ARG A 178 -14.71 43.49 -36.02
C ARG A 178 -16.13 43.99 -36.19
N ILE A 179 -16.45 45.04 -35.44
CA ILE A 179 -17.72 45.76 -35.53
C ILE A 179 -17.52 46.99 -36.39
N TYR A 180 -18.12 46.98 -37.58
CA TYR A 180 -18.05 48.08 -38.52
C TYR A 180 -19.17 49.10 -38.29
N ALA A 181 -20.36 48.65 -37.92
CA ALA A 181 -21.49 49.52 -37.61
C ALA A 181 -22.48 48.82 -36.68
N ILE A 182 -23.21 49.59 -35.88
CA ILE A 182 -24.41 49.15 -35.18
C ILE A 182 -25.53 50.15 -35.46
N THR A 183 -26.78 49.71 -35.32
CA THR A 183 -27.93 50.63 -35.35
C THR A 183 -27.85 51.67 -34.24
N ALA A 184 -28.45 52.84 -34.47
CA ALA A 184 -28.72 53.83 -33.42
C ALA A 184 -29.98 53.49 -32.60
N ASP A 185 -30.84 52.61 -33.11
CA ASP A 185 -32.06 52.17 -32.43
C ASP A 185 -31.76 51.04 -31.43
N LEU A 186 -31.75 51.38 -30.14
CA LEU A 186 -31.46 50.46 -29.05
C LEU A 186 -32.52 49.37 -28.85
N SER A 187 -33.72 49.49 -29.46
CA SER A 187 -34.77 48.47 -29.38
C SER A 187 -34.42 47.21 -30.17
N ILE A 188 -33.56 47.34 -31.20
CA ILE A 188 -33.04 46.25 -32.04
C ILE A 188 -31.51 46.15 -31.94
N LYS A 189 -30.97 46.45 -30.75
CA LYS A 189 -29.54 46.36 -30.46
C LYS A 189 -28.99 44.94 -30.70
N PRO A 190 -27.72 44.84 -31.15
CA PRO A 190 -27.12 43.55 -31.42
C PRO A 190 -26.96 42.68 -30.16
N THR A 191 -27.46 41.45 -30.20
CA THR A 191 -27.37 40.47 -29.10
C THR A 191 -27.07 39.07 -29.66
N SER A 192 -26.81 38.10 -28.80
CA SER A 192 -26.62 36.69 -29.20
C SER A 192 -25.57 36.51 -30.30
N ILE A 193 -24.47 37.25 -30.23
CA ILE A 193 -23.37 37.14 -31.18
C ILE A 193 -22.71 35.78 -30.95
N LYS A 194 -22.58 34.99 -32.02
CA LYS A 194 -22.02 33.63 -31.98
C LYS A 194 -21.13 33.40 -33.18
N LEU A 195 -20.03 32.69 -32.96
CA LEU A 195 -19.21 32.15 -34.03
C LEU A 195 -19.29 30.63 -34.01
N TRP A 196 -19.93 30.04 -35.00
CA TRP A 196 -20.03 28.60 -35.16
C TRP A 196 -18.83 28.04 -35.90
N LEU A 197 -18.13 27.11 -35.26
CA LEU A 197 -16.99 26.39 -35.82
C LEU A 197 -17.38 25.49 -37.00
N ALA A 198 -16.37 25.03 -37.73
CA ALA A 198 -16.53 23.99 -38.74
C ALA A 198 -16.47 22.60 -38.10
N ASP A 199 -17.14 21.64 -38.72
CA ASP A 199 -16.97 20.22 -38.48
C ASP A 199 -15.63 19.80 -39.07
N PRO A 200 -14.70 19.22 -38.30
CA PRO A 200 -13.37 18.88 -38.80
C PRO A 200 -13.36 17.72 -39.79
N ASP A 201 -14.43 16.91 -39.86
CA ASP A 201 -14.51 15.79 -40.81
C ASP A 201 -15.13 16.21 -42.16
N THR A 202 -16.07 17.17 -42.13
CA THR A 202 -16.81 17.58 -43.34
C THR A 202 -16.45 18.98 -43.85
N GLY A 203 -15.79 19.80 -43.02
CA GLY A 203 -15.53 21.21 -43.27
C GLY A 203 -16.79 22.08 -43.29
N ASN A 204 -17.97 21.57 -42.91
CA ASN A 204 -19.22 22.34 -42.86
C ASN A 204 -19.44 22.99 -41.51
N SER A 205 -20.23 24.06 -41.43
CA SER A 205 -20.48 24.74 -40.15
C SER A 205 -21.32 23.90 -39.17
N LEU A 206 -20.98 24.02 -37.88
CA LEU A 206 -21.67 23.47 -36.72
C LEU A 206 -22.77 24.41 -36.19
N ILE A 207 -23.32 25.28 -37.03
CA ILE A 207 -24.39 26.20 -36.63
C ILE A 207 -25.56 25.47 -35.97
N GLY A 208 -25.98 25.97 -34.81
CA GLY A 208 -27.10 25.41 -34.04
C GLY A 208 -26.74 24.20 -33.18
N GLN A 209 -25.50 23.69 -33.25
CA GLN A 209 -25.04 22.61 -32.37
C GLN A 209 -24.54 23.20 -31.04
N THR A 210 -24.81 22.56 -29.91
CA THR A 210 -24.22 23.04 -28.63
C THR A 210 -22.78 22.55 -28.47
N PHE A 211 -22.58 21.25 -28.68
CA PHE A 211 -21.29 20.59 -28.51
C PHE A 211 -20.62 20.31 -29.85
N HIS A 212 -19.30 20.37 -29.86
CA HIS A 212 -18.52 20.02 -31.03
C HIS A 212 -18.57 18.49 -31.30
N PRO A 213 -18.76 18.01 -32.54
CA PRO A 213 -18.88 16.58 -32.85
C PRO A 213 -17.68 15.74 -32.42
N LYS A 214 -16.43 16.20 -32.63
CA LYS A 214 -15.24 15.47 -32.12
C LYS A 214 -15.23 15.33 -30.61
N PHE A 215 -15.71 16.32 -29.88
CA PHE A 215 -15.82 16.23 -28.43
C PHE A 215 -16.88 15.19 -28.04
N LEU A 216 -18.06 15.18 -28.68
CA LEU A 216 -19.06 14.13 -28.47
C LEU A 216 -18.57 12.74 -28.87
N GLN A 217 -17.77 12.64 -29.93
CA GLN A 217 -17.10 11.41 -30.32
C GLN A 217 -16.19 10.93 -29.20
N ARG A 218 -15.30 11.79 -28.67
CA ARG A 218 -14.40 11.45 -27.54
C ARG A 218 -15.18 11.00 -26.31
N VAL A 219 -16.26 11.70 -25.96
CA VAL A 219 -17.13 11.32 -24.83
C VAL A 219 -17.83 9.98 -25.05
N ASN A 220 -18.04 9.58 -26.31
CA ASN A 220 -18.68 8.31 -26.69
C ASN A 220 -17.70 7.26 -27.21
N ASP A 221 -16.39 7.52 -27.19
CA ASP A 221 -15.39 6.57 -27.71
C ASP A 221 -15.45 5.25 -26.90
N ARG A 222 -16.04 5.23 -25.70
CA ARG A 222 -16.37 4.01 -24.94
C ARG A 222 -17.71 4.10 -24.16
N ALA A 223 -18.11 2.97 -23.60
CA ALA A 223 -19.29 2.83 -22.75
C ALA A 223 -19.04 3.37 -21.32
N TRP A 224 -18.55 4.61 -21.22
CA TRP A 224 -18.33 5.28 -19.94
C TRP A 224 -19.63 5.36 -19.13
N GLY A 225 -19.53 5.36 -17.80
CA GLY A 225 -20.70 5.29 -16.92
C GLY A 225 -21.25 6.66 -16.53
N TYR A 226 -20.36 7.65 -16.42
CA TYR A 226 -20.68 9.00 -15.95
C TYR A 226 -19.63 10.02 -16.39
N ILE A 227 -20.00 11.29 -16.26
CA ILE A 227 -19.13 12.46 -16.51
C ILE A 227 -19.07 13.28 -15.22
N ARG A 228 -17.86 13.60 -14.74
CA ARG A 228 -17.67 14.53 -13.60
C ARG A 228 -17.36 15.94 -14.08
N PHE A 229 -18.08 16.92 -13.53
CA PHE A 229 -18.05 18.33 -13.94
C PHE A 229 -17.29 19.26 -12.98
N MET A 230 -16.20 18.78 -12.36
CA MET A 230 -15.44 19.53 -11.34
C MET A 230 -14.86 20.85 -11.87
N ASP A 231 -14.29 20.88 -13.07
CA ASP A 231 -13.72 22.10 -13.67
C ASP A 231 -14.70 22.90 -14.52
N TRP A 232 -15.72 22.22 -15.06
CA TRP A 232 -16.82 22.89 -15.76
C TRP A 232 -17.63 23.74 -14.77
N ASN A 233 -17.73 23.32 -13.52
CA ASN A 233 -18.25 24.12 -12.42
C ASN A 233 -17.10 24.38 -11.42
N PRO A 234 -16.29 25.43 -11.61
CA PRO A 234 -15.06 25.66 -10.86
C PRO A 234 -15.37 25.66 -9.37
N THR A 235 -14.98 24.57 -8.70
CA THR A 235 -15.33 24.31 -7.30
C THR A 235 -14.19 24.62 -6.34
N ASN A 236 -12.95 24.57 -6.84
CA ASN A 236 -11.76 25.00 -6.12
C ASN A 236 -11.71 26.52 -6.00
N ALA A 237 -11.65 27.02 -4.76
CA ALA A 237 -11.74 28.45 -4.45
C ALA A 237 -12.97 29.16 -5.06
N SER A 238 -14.05 28.42 -5.35
CA SER A 238 -15.22 28.96 -6.04
C SER A 238 -15.85 30.14 -5.27
N PRO A 239 -16.07 31.29 -5.91
CA PRO A 239 -16.79 32.41 -5.31
C PRO A 239 -18.31 32.25 -5.37
N GLN A 240 -18.82 31.17 -5.97
CA GLN A 240 -20.25 30.93 -6.11
C GLN A 240 -20.88 30.56 -4.75
N GLN A 241 -21.84 31.37 -4.32
CA GLN A 241 -22.53 31.20 -3.04
C GLN A 241 -24.06 31.16 -3.23
N ASP A 242 -24.62 32.12 -3.95
CA ASP A 242 -26.07 32.26 -4.17
C ASP A 242 -26.46 31.84 -5.60
N TRP A 243 -27.72 31.46 -5.80
CA TRP A 243 -28.20 30.94 -7.09
C TRP A 243 -27.93 31.89 -8.28
N VAL A 244 -27.82 33.19 -8.00
CA VAL A 244 -27.52 34.22 -9.00
C VAL A 244 -26.04 34.26 -9.43
N ASP A 245 -25.13 33.63 -8.68
CA ASP A 245 -23.68 33.66 -8.94
C ASP A 245 -23.24 32.69 -10.05
N ARG A 246 -24.10 31.74 -10.44
CA ARG A 246 -23.80 30.72 -11.45
C ARG A 246 -23.90 31.27 -12.88
N ARG A 247 -23.22 30.60 -13.81
CA ARG A 247 -23.43 30.77 -15.26
C ARG A 247 -24.83 30.31 -15.68
N ARG A 248 -25.48 31.07 -16.57
CA ARG A 248 -26.77 30.72 -17.20
C ARG A 248 -26.60 30.49 -18.70
N PRO A 249 -27.50 29.73 -19.34
CA PRO A 249 -27.37 29.38 -20.76
C PRO A 249 -27.55 30.57 -21.71
N ASN A 250 -28.30 31.57 -21.27
CA ASN A 250 -28.52 32.83 -22.02
C ASN A 250 -27.38 33.83 -21.83
N HIS A 251 -26.36 33.53 -21.02
CA HIS A 251 -25.16 34.36 -20.98
C HIS A 251 -24.45 34.21 -22.32
N THR A 252 -24.18 35.35 -22.97
CA THR A 252 -23.51 35.41 -24.29
C THR A 252 -22.19 34.62 -24.28
N PHE A 253 -21.54 34.54 -23.12
CA PHE A 253 -20.27 33.84 -22.96
C PHE A 253 -20.31 32.80 -21.84
N GLN A 254 -19.62 31.68 -22.04
CA GLN A 254 -19.71 30.49 -21.17
C GLN A 254 -18.49 30.26 -20.27
N THR A 255 -17.60 31.26 -20.12
CA THR A 255 -16.38 31.21 -19.29
C THR A 255 -16.15 32.52 -18.52
N GLY A 256 -15.26 32.52 -17.51
CA GLY A 256 -14.88 33.73 -16.76
C GLY A 256 -15.69 33.98 -15.47
N VAL A 257 -15.46 35.14 -14.83
CA VAL A 257 -16.08 35.55 -13.55
C VAL A 257 -17.33 36.42 -13.77
N ILE A 258 -18.53 35.98 -13.36
CA ILE A 258 -19.75 36.81 -13.46
C ILE A 258 -19.88 37.77 -12.27
N ASN A 259 -19.64 37.29 -11.05
CA ASN A 259 -19.76 38.08 -9.83
C ASN A 259 -18.42 38.05 -9.07
N PRO A 260 -17.72 39.19 -8.95
CA PRO A 260 -16.50 39.24 -8.16
C PRO A 260 -16.88 39.22 -6.67
N ARG A 261 -16.97 38.02 -6.08
CA ARG A 261 -16.89 37.85 -4.63
C ARG A 261 -15.48 37.45 -4.26
N SER A 262 -15.04 37.87 -3.09
CA SER A 262 -13.78 37.36 -2.54
C SER A 262 -13.94 35.85 -2.29
N PRO A 263 -13.02 35.01 -2.79
CA PRO A 263 -13.00 33.60 -2.44
C PRO A 263 -12.67 33.44 -0.96
N ALA A 264 -12.79 32.22 -0.44
CA ALA A 264 -12.28 31.87 0.89
C ALA A 264 -10.83 32.36 1.06
N PRO A 265 -10.45 32.93 2.22
CA PRO A 265 -9.09 33.40 2.45
C PRO A 265 -8.11 32.23 2.33
N GLY A 266 -7.23 32.29 1.34
CA GLY A 266 -6.19 31.28 1.11
C GLY A 266 -4.93 31.52 1.94
N VAL A 267 -3.90 30.71 1.70
CA VAL A 267 -2.59 30.85 2.34
C VAL A 267 -1.85 32.04 1.73
N VAL A 268 -0.94 32.68 2.47
CA VAL A 268 -0.04 33.70 1.89
C VAL A 268 0.79 33.03 0.79
N TRP A 269 0.61 33.48 -0.44
CA TRP A 269 1.27 32.96 -1.64
C TRP A 269 2.69 33.48 -1.76
N TYR A 270 2.88 34.79 -1.55
CA TYR A 270 4.18 35.45 -1.40
C TYR A 270 3.98 36.80 -0.71
N THR A 271 5.07 37.41 -0.26
CA THR A 271 5.05 38.79 0.24
C THR A 271 5.50 39.70 -0.89
N ASN A 272 4.69 40.71 -1.24
CA ASN A 272 5.06 41.64 -2.30
C ASN A 272 6.27 42.51 -1.88
N SER A 273 6.82 43.27 -2.84
CA SER A 273 7.99 44.13 -2.59
C SER A 273 7.74 45.25 -1.56
N GLN A 274 6.48 45.46 -1.15
CA GLN A 274 6.08 46.39 -0.09
C GLN A 274 5.88 45.71 1.28
N GLY A 275 6.27 44.43 1.43
CA GLY A 275 6.15 43.69 2.68
C GLY A 275 4.72 43.24 3.01
N GLN A 276 3.77 43.34 2.06
CA GLN A 276 2.39 42.93 2.27
C GLN A 276 2.18 41.47 1.84
N PRO A 277 1.49 40.65 2.66
CA PRO A 277 1.14 39.29 2.27
C PRO A 277 0.13 39.31 1.12
N VAL A 278 0.47 38.65 0.01
CA VAL A 278 -0.43 38.37 -1.10
C VAL A 278 -1.01 36.98 -0.88
N TYR A 279 -2.32 36.87 -0.72
CA TYR A 279 -2.99 35.60 -0.47
C TYR A 279 -3.26 34.84 -1.77
N PHE A 280 -3.14 33.51 -1.73
CA PHE A 280 -3.54 32.64 -2.82
C PHE A 280 -5.07 32.66 -2.94
N GLU A 281 -5.58 33.26 -4.01
CA GLU A 281 -7.03 33.43 -4.18
C GLU A 281 -7.70 32.30 -4.98
N GLY A 282 -6.92 31.36 -5.54
CA GLY A 282 -7.42 30.26 -6.37
C GLY A 282 -8.23 30.70 -7.60
N ASN A 283 -9.05 29.79 -8.14
CA ASN A 283 -9.83 30.02 -9.36
C ASN A 283 -11.17 30.74 -9.07
N LYS A 284 -11.26 32.05 -9.41
CA LYS A 284 -12.48 32.87 -9.23
C LYS A 284 -13.56 32.69 -10.32
N HIS A 285 -13.40 31.75 -11.26
CA HIS A 285 -14.31 31.63 -12.40
C HIS A 285 -15.69 31.12 -11.95
N THR A 286 -16.72 31.36 -12.79
CA THR A 286 -18.13 30.94 -12.54
C THR A 286 -18.57 29.77 -13.43
N GLY A 287 -17.64 29.21 -14.20
CA GLY A 287 -17.85 28.00 -14.99
C GLY A 287 -18.86 28.10 -16.11
N ILE A 288 -19.33 26.93 -16.52
CA ILE A 288 -20.30 26.64 -17.56
C ILE A 288 -21.69 26.46 -16.92
N ALA A 289 -22.76 26.78 -17.66
CA ALA A 289 -24.12 26.59 -17.19
C ALA A 289 -24.46 25.10 -16.94
N PHE A 290 -25.12 24.80 -15.81
CA PHE A 290 -25.54 23.43 -15.48
C PHE A 290 -26.51 22.83 -16.50
N GLU A 291 -27.29 23.65 -17.20
CA GLU A 291 -28.18 23.20 -18.26
C GLU A 291 -27.39 22.60 -19.44
N HIS A 292 -26.20 23.14 -19.76
CA HIS A 292 -25.31 22.54 -20.74
C HIS A 292 -24.72 21.21 -20.22
N MET A 293 -24.37 21.13 -18.94
CA MET A 293 -23.90 19.86 -18.35
C MET A 293 -24.98 18.76 -18.43
N VAL A 294 -26.23 19.11 -18.12
CA VAL A 294 -27.40 18.23 -18.29
C VAL A 294 -27.60 17.84 -19.75
N ALA A 295 -27.52 18.79 -20.68
CA ALA A 295 -27.63 18.53 -22.11
C ALA A 295 -26.54 17.55 -22.60
N LEU A 296 -25.31 17.68 -22.11
CA LEU A 296 -24.22 16.76 -22.44
C LEU A 296 -24.53 15.34 -21.95
N CYS A 297 -24.92 15.19 -20.69
CA CYS A 297 -25.31 13.89 -20.11
C CYS A 297 -26.47 13.24 -20.87
N ASN A 298 -27.49 14.02 -21.23
CA ASN A 298 -28.64 13.55 -22.00
C ASN A 298 -28.23 13.11 -23.42
N THR A 299 -27.38 13.90 -24.09
CA THR A 299 -26.89 13.63 -25.46
C THR A 299 -26.02 12.38 -25.51
N THR A 300 -25.21 12.16 -24.48
CA THR A 300 -24.24 11.06 -24.42
C THR A 300 -24.76 9.85 -23.66
N ASN A 301 -25.97 9.93 -23.08
CA ASN A 301 -26.57 8.92 -22.22
C ASN A 301 -25.62 8.50 -21.06
N LYS A 302 -25.05 9.49 -20.36
CA LYS A 302 -24.09 9.29 -19.26
C LYS A 302 -24.62 9.88 -17.96
N ASN A 303 -24.42 9.20 -16.83
CA ASN A 303 -24.83 9.76 -15.53
C ASN A 303 -24.02 11.03 -15.21
N MET A 304 -24.60 11.92 -14.40
CA MET A 304 -24.04 13.24 -14.11
C MET A 304 -23.35 13.22 -12.75
N TRP A 305 -22.07 13.60 -12.65
CA TRP A 305 -21.38 13.79 -11.36
C TRP A 305 -21.02 15.26 -11.18
N ILE A 306 -21.54 15.85 -10.10
CA ILE A 306 -21.35 17.25 -9.77
C ILE A 306 -20.62 17.46 -8.44
N ASN A 307 -19.83 18.53 -8.42
CA ASN A 307 -19.23 19.09 -7.23
C ASN A 307 -19.98 20.37 -6.86
N ILE A 308 -20.44 20.45 -5.61
CA ILE A 308 -21.13 21.64 -5.09
C ILE A 308 -20.09 22.67 -4.61
N PRO A 309 -20.16 23.95 -5.00
CA PRO A 309 -19.28 24.99 -4.46
C PRO A 309 -19.33 25.02 -2.93
N HIS A 310 -18.17 25.18 -2.28
CA HIS A 310 -18.08 25.13 -0.81
C HIS A 310 -18.91 26.23 -0.12
N LEU A 311 -18.99 27.42 -0.73
CA LEU A 311 -19.80 28.54 -0.22
C LEU A 311 -21.29 28.42 -0.54
N ALA A 312 -21.73 27.43 -1.32
CA ALA A 312 -23.11 27.33 -1.80
C ALA A 312 -24.12 27.31 -0.63
N THR A 313 -25.09 28.22 -0.69
CA THR A 313 -26.20 28.27 0.25
C THR A 313 -27.17 27.11 0.02
N ASP A 314 -28.00 26.80 1.01
CA ASP A 314 -29.03 25.76 0.89
C ASP A 314 -30.04 26.08 -0.22
N ALA A 315 -30.29 27.37 -0.49
CA ALA A 315 -31.11 27.84 -1.60
C ALA A 315 -30.47 27.54 -2.96
N TYR A 316 -29.15 27.76 -3.11
CA TYR A 316 -28.40 27.37 -4.29
C TYR A 316 -28.52 25.86 -4.54
N ILE A 317 -28.26 25.05 -3.51
CA ILE A 317 -28.27 23.59 -3.59
C ILE A 317 -29.65 23.07 -3.96
N THR A 318 -30.71 23.60 -3.34
CA THR A 318 -32.10 23.22 -3.63
C THR A 318 -32.50 23.57 -5.06
N ASN A 319 -32.11 24.75 -5.54
CA ASN A 319 -32.40 25.18 -6.92
C ASN A 319 -31.61 24.37 -7.95
N LEU A 320 -30.38 23.97 -7.63
CA LEU A 320 -29.60 23.06 -8.48
C LEU A 320 -30.27 21.69 -8.58
N ALA A 321 -30.71 21.12 -7.45
CA ALA A 321 -31.44 19.87 -7.43
C ALA A 321 -32.75 19.96 -8.26
N ARG A 322 -33.47 21.09 -8.18
CA ARG A 322 -34.68 21.34 -8.99
C ARG A 322 -34.39 21.44 -10.48
N LEU A 323 -33.32 22.14 -10.87
CA LEU A 323 -32.88 22.23 -12.26
C LEU A 323 -32.63 20.84 -12.84
N ILE A 324 -31.87 20.00 -12.13
CA ILE A 324 -31.53 18.65 -12.58
C ILE A 324 -32.79 17.76 -12.62
N ARG A 325 -33.73 17.92 -11.68
CA ARG A 325 -34.94 17.08 -11.58
C ARG A 325 -36.06 17.47 -12.54
N PHE A 326 -36.29 18.77 -12.75
CA PHE A 326 -37.47 19.31 -13.43
C PHE A 326 -37.16 20.19 -14.64
N GLY A 327 -35.90 20.59 -14.84
CA GLY A 327 -35.49 21.49 -15.92
C GLY A 327 -35.61 22.96 -15.53
N ALA A 328 -35.44 23.84 -16.51
CA ALA A 328 -35.49 25.29 -16.31
C ALA A 328 -36.22 26.05 -17.45
N ASP A 329 -36.66 27.26 -17.15
CA ASP A 329 -37.23 28.22 -18.11
C ASP A 329 -36.16 28.86 -19.01
N ALA A 330 -36.56 29.72 -19.95
CA ALA A 330 -35.65 30.40 -20.88
C ALA A 330 -34.58 31.27 -20.19
N ASN A 331 -34.81 31.68 -18.93
CA ASN A 331 -33.90 32.49 -18.14
C ASN A 331 -32.99 31.66 -17.22
N GLY A 332 -33.12 30.33 -17.25
CA GLY A 332 -32.41 29.42 -16.35
C GLY A 332 -33.02 29.33 -14.94
N ASN A 333 -34.26 29.77 -14.73
CA ASN A 333 -34.92 29.53 -13.43
C ASN A 333 -35.44 28.09 -13.38
N PRO A 334 -35.12 27.33 -12.33
CA PRO A 334 -35.54 25.94 -12.25
C PRO A 334 -37.02 25.83 -11.94
N TYR A 335 -37.70 24.88 -12.56
CA TYR A 335 -39.08 24.57 -12.21
C TYR A 335 -39.16 23.89 -10.83
N THR A 336 -40.26 24.11 -10.11
CA THR A 336 -40.51 23.48 -8.80
C THR A 336 -41.20 22.13 -8.91
N SER A 337 -41.73 21.79 -10.09
CA SER A 337 -42.40 20.53 -10.43
C SER A 337 -42.18 20.18 -11.91
N ALA A 338 -42.55 18.97 -12.31
CA ALA A 338 -42.43 18.54 -13.71
C ALA A 338 -43.25 19.43 -14.66
N VAL A 339 -42.66 19.73 -15.82
CA VAL A 339 -43.27 20.46 -16.94
C VAL A 339 -43.14 19.58 -18.19
N SER A 340 -44.14 19.59 -19.08
CA SER A 340 -44.18 18.71 -20.25
C SER A 340 -43.12 19.04 -21.31
N ASN A 341 -42.81 20.32 -21.52
CA ASN A 341 -41.83 20.81 -22.49
C ASN A 341 -40.98 21.95 -21.88
N PRO A 342 -40.14 21.67 -20.89
CA PRO A 342 -39.24 22.67 -20.32
C PRO A 342 -38.28 23.19 -21.39
N VAL A 343 -38.01 24.51 -21.38
CA VAL A 343 -37.08 25.15 -22.32
C VAL A 343 -35.68 24.54 -22.23
N TRP A 344 -35.22 24.30 -20.99
CA TRP A 344 -34.05 23.49 -20.71
C TRP A 344 -34.48 22.18 -20.05
N PRO A 345 -34.35 21.03 -20.73
CA PRO A 345 -34.78 19.74 -20.19
C PRO A 345 -34.08 19.34 -18.89
N PRO A 346 -34.75 18.61 -17.98
CA PRO A 346 -34.09 17.97 -16.85
C PRO A 346 -33.11 16.88 -17.30
N LEU A 347 -32.32 16.38 -16.35
CA LEU A 347 -31.55 15.16 -16.55
C LEU A 347 -32.52 14.00 -16.82
N ASN A 348 -32.30 13.27 -17.91
CA ASN A 348 -33.14 12.16 -18.36
C ASN A 348 -33.41 11.18 -17.21
N SER A 349 -34.68 10.78 -17.03
CA SER A 349 -35.13 9.90 -15.95
C SER A 349 -34.38 8.57 -15.82
N ALA A 350 -33.79 8.06 -16.90
CA ALA A 350 -32.96 6.85 -16.88
C ALA A 350 -31.55 7.07 -16.29
N LEU A 351 -31.12 8.33 -16.16
CA LEU A 351 -29.81 8.72 -15.66
C LEU A 351 -29.87 9.14 -14.18
N LYS A 352 -28.75 8.92 -13.49
CA LYS A 352 -28.52 9.27 -12.08
C LYS A 352 -27.65 10.52 -11.95
N VAL A 353 -27.76 11.18 -10.79
CA VAL A 353 -26.87 12.26 -10.36
C VAL A 353 -26.02 11.81 -9.17
N TYR A 354 -24.71 11.99 -9.28
CA TYR A 354 -23.70 11.75 -8.25
C TYR A 354 -23.37 13.10 -7.61
N VAL A 355 -23.57 13.21 -6.30
CA VAL A 355 -23.51 14.48 -5.57
C VAL A 355 -22.38 14.48 -4.55
N GLU A 356 -21.38 15.31 -4.83
CA GLU A 356 -20.18 15.54 -4.02
C GLU A 356 -20.18 16.98 -3.49
N TYR A 357 -19.87 17.18 -2.20
CA TYR A 357 -19.74 18.53 -1.63
C TYR A 357 -18.29 19.02 -1.75
N SER A 358 -18.09 20.06 -2.55
CA SER A 358 -16.79 20.62 -2.91
C SER A 358 -15.84 19.62 -3.58
N ASN A 359 -14.64 20.06 -3.91
CA ASN A 359 -13.53 19.23 -4.36
C ASN A 359 -12.38 19.44 -3.35
N GLU A 360 -11.71 18.36 -2.94
CA GLU A 360 -10.52 18.42 -2.08
C GLU A 360 -10.62 19.29 -0.81
N ILE A 361 -11.84 19.40 -0.26
CA ILE A 361 -12.11 20.16 0.96
C ILE A 361 -11.45 19.53 2.21
N TRP A 362 -10.92 18.32 2.07
CA TRP A 362 -10.09 17.63 3.05
C TRP A 362 -8.69 18.25 3.22
N SER A 363 -8.22 19.01 2.22
CA SER A 363 -6.87 19.59 2.18
C SER A 363 -6.59 20.58 3.33
N ASN A 364 -5.30 20.89 3.53
CA ASN A 364 -4.84 21.91 4.49
C ASN A 364 -4.64 23.29 3.82
N GLY A 365 -5.40 23.58 2.76
CA GLY A 365 -5.54 24.93 2.24
C GLY A 365 -4.41 25.50 1.39
N GLY A 366 -3.25 24.84 1.27
CA GLY A 366 -2.14 25.32 0.42
C GLY A 366 -2.58 25.55 -1.03
N SER A 367 -3.00 24.48 -1.69
CA SER A 367 -3.48 24.46 -3.08
C SER A 367 -5.00 24.66 -3.22
N PHE A 368 -5.74 24.49 -2.12
CA PHE A 368 -7.20 24.36 -2.11
C PHE A 368 -7.80 25.12 -0.91
N PRO A 369 -7.97 26.45 -1.01
CA PRO A 369 -8.29 27.32 0.13
C PRO A 369 -9.61 26.97 0.85
N GLN A 370 -10.52 26.27 0.17
CA GLN A 370 -11.74 25.76 0.80
C GLN A 370 -11.49 24.84 2.01
N GLY A 371 -10.33 24.16 2.09
CA GLY A 371 -9.96 23.35 3.25
C GLY A 371 -9.71 24.18 4.50
N ASN A 372 -9.04 25.33 4.36
CA ASN A 372 -8.86 26.30 5.45
C ASN A 372 -10.17 26.95 5.86
N TRP A 373 -11.01 27.27 4.87
CA TRP A 373 -12.36 27.76 5.15
C TRP A 373 -13.17 26.76 5.97
N ALA A 374 -13.17 25.48 5.59
CA ALA A 374 -13.86 24.42 6.33
C ALA A 374 -13.31 24.28 7.76
N GLN A 375 -12.00 24.41 7.95
CA GLN A 375 -11.39 24.43 9.27
C GLN A 375 -11.89 25.61 10.12
N ALA A 376 -11.96 26.82 9.54
CA ALA A 376 -12.47 27.99 10.22
C ALA A 376 -13.96 27.84 10.59
N GLN A 377 -14.78 27.25 9.71
CA GLN A 377 -16.18 26.96 10.01
C GLN A 377 -16.33 25.92 11.13
N GLY A 378 -15.52 24.86 11.11
CA GLY A 378 -15.48 23.87 12.19
C GLY A 378 -15.13 24.53 13.53
N ALA A 379 -14.06 25.34 13.55
CA ALA A 379 -13.62 26.06 14.74
C ALA A 379 -14.72 26.99 15.30
N ALA A 380 -15.42 27.72 14.44
CA ALA A 380 -16.53 28.59 14.84
C ALA A 380 -17.71 27.83 15.47
N LEU A 381 -17.87 26.56 15.14
CA LEU A 381 -18.90 25.66 15.68
C LEU A 381 -18.39 24.79 16.84
N GLY A 382 -17.12 24.93 17.23
CA GLY A 382 -16.50 24.10 18.27
C GLY A 382 -16.32 22.63 17.87
N ILE A 383 -16.17 22.33 16.58
CA ILE A 383 -15.98 20.97 16.04
C ILE A 383 -14.76 20.91 15.11
N SER A 384 -14.28 19.70 14.79
CA SER A 384 -13.16 19.54 13.85
C SER A 384 -13.55 19.84 12.39
N LYS A 385 -12.56 20.05 11.52
CA LYS A 385 -12.75 20.21 10.06
C LYS A 385 -13.46 19.01 9.46
N GLU A 386 -13.04 17.81 9.85
CA GLU A 386 -13.59 16.52 9.43
C GLU A 386 -15.07 16.43 9.81
N GLN A 387 -15.41 16.83 11.04
CA GLN A 387 -16.79 16.81 11.50
C GLN A 387 -17.67 17.82 10.76
N PHE A 388 -17.16 19.04 10.56
CA PHE A 388 -17.86 20.06 9.78
C PHE A 388 -18.15 19.57 8.35
N ASN A 389 -17.12 19.04 7.67
CA ASN A 389 -17.26 18.50 6.32
C ASN A 389 -18.29 17.37 6.30
N ALA A 390 -18.17 16.38 7.19
CA ALA A 390 -19.10 15.24 7.27
C ALA A 390 -20.57 15.67 7.40
N ARG A 391 -20.84 16.63 8.30
CA ARG A 391 -22.17 17.21 8.49
C ARG A 391 -22.66 17.92 7.23
N ARG A 392 -21.80 18.69 6.57
CA ARG A 392 -22.17 19.43 5.37
C ARG A 392 -22.44 18.53 4.17
N PHE A 393 -21.66 17.46 3.98
CA PHE A 393 -21.96 16.40 2.99
C PHE A 393 -23.36 15.81 3.23
N CYS A 394 -23.67 15.42 4.48
CA CYS A 394 -24.98 14.86 4.83
C CYS A 394 -26.13 15.85 4.55
N GLN A 395 -25.95 17.14 4.85
CA GLN A 395 -26.93 18.18 4.57
C GLN A 395 -27.19 18.35 3.07
N VAL A 396 -26.13 18.39 2.25
CA VAL A 396 -26.23 18.50 0.78
C VAL A 396 -27.01 17.31 0.22
N TRP A 397 -26.70 16.08 0.63
CA TRP A 397 -27.42 14.88 0.19
C TRP A 397 -28.89 14.92 0.56
N ARG A 398 -29.21 15.36 1.78
CA ARG A 398 -30.58 15.52 2.25
C ARG A 398 -31.37 16.53 1.41
N LEU A 399 -30.78 17.67 1.07
CA LEU A 399 -31.43 18.69 0.24
C LEU A 399 -31.76 18.15 -1.16
N PHE A 400 -30.83 17.40 -1.76
CA PHE A 400 -31.09 16.71 -3.03
C PHE A 400 -32.20 15.66 -2.88
N GLN A 401 -32.14 14.83 -1.84
CA GLN A 401 -33.15 13.79 -1.60
C GLN A 401 -34.56 14.38 -1.41
N ASN A 402 -34.68 15.51 -0.71
CA ASN A 402 -35.96 16.20 -0.51
C ASN A 402 -36.59 16.67 -1.85
N VAL A 403 -35.78 17.08 -2.83
CA VAL A 403 -36.27 17.48 -4.15
C VAL A 403 -36.59 16.26 -5.03
N PHE A 404 -35.77 15.21 -4.94
CA PHE A 404 -35.93 14.00 -5.76
C PHE A 404 -37.04 13.07 -5.27
N GLY A 405 -37.36 13.09 -3.98
CA GLY A 405 -38.36 12.26 -3.31
C GLY A 405 -37.92 10.82 -3.03
N SER A 406 -36.88 10.32 -3.70
CA SER A 406 -36.26 9.00 -3.46
C SER A 406 -34.77 9.01 -3.80
N ASN A 407 -34.06 7.92 -3.48
CA ASN A 407 -32.65 7.73 -3.82
C ASN A 407 -32.44 6.99 -5.16
N ASP A 408 -33.49 6.63 -5.91
CA ASP A 408 -33.34 5.79 -7.12
C ASP A 408 -32.45 6.44 -8.19
N ARG A 409 -32.46 7.78 -8.23
CA ARG A 409 -31.69 8.62 -9.15
C ARG A 409 -30.58 9.42 -8.48
N LEU A 410 -30.35 9.27 -7.17
CA LEU A 410 -29.35 10.01 -6.40
C LEU A 410 -28.25 9.06 -5.93
N VAL A 411 -27.00 9.48 -6.10
CA VAL A 411 -25.82 8.76 -5.58
C VAL A 411 -25.01 9.71 -4.69
N LYS A 412 -24.92 9.38 -3.42
CA LYS A 412 -24.25 10.18 -2.38
C LYS A 412 -22.76 9.85 -2.32
N VAL A 413 -21.92 10.81 -2.68
CA VAL A 413 -20.47 10.66 -2.85
C VAL A 413 -19.71 11.22 -1.65
N ALA A 414 -19.02 10.36 -0.90
CA ALA A 414 -18.10 10.76 0.16
C ALA A 414 -16.66 10.87 -0.37
N ALA A 415 -16.24 12.05 -0.82
CA ALA A 415 -14.90 12.27 -1.38
C ALA A 415 -13.81 12.47 -0.31
N ILE A 416 -12.67 11.80 -0.47
CA ILE A 416 -11.59 11.70 0.52
C ILE A 416 -10.20 11.65 -0.15
N PHE A 417 -9.12 11.79 0.61
CA PHE A 417 -7.76 11.58 0.09
C PHE A 417 -7.15 10.27 0.57
N THR A 418 -6.61 9.49 -0.36
CA THR A 418 -6.01 8.18 -0.07
C THR A 418 -4.79 8.28 0.85
N GLY A 419 -4.07 9.41 0.80
CA GLY A 419 -2.91 9.65 1.67
C GLY A 419 -3.24 10.23 3.06
N SER A 420 -4.52 10.47 3.39
CA SER A 420 -4.92 11.08 4.67
C SER A 420 -5.88 10.18 5.46
N GLU A 421 -5.34 9.09 6.00
CA GLU A 421 -6.10 8.15 6.83
C GLU A 421 -6.74 8.83 8.05
N ASN A 422 -6.00 9.70 8.75
CA ASN A 422 -6.50 10.41 9.94
C ASN A 422 -7.75 11.25 9.64
N TYR A 423 -7.69 12.08 8.58
CA TYR A 423 -8.85 12.84 8.12
C TYR A 423 -10.02 11.91 7.78
N THR A 424 -9.73 10.88 6.99
CA THR A 424 -10.75 9.97 6.46
C THR A 424 -11.49 9.23 7.58
N ARG A 425 -10.76 8.76 8.59
CA ARG A 425 -11.31 8.03 9.73
C ARG A 425 -12.34 8.88 10.48
N LEU A 426 -11.93 10.09 10.90
CA LEU A 426 -12.78 11.03 11.63
C LEU A 426 -13.98 11.49 10.78
N PHE A 427 -13.78 11.74 9.49
CA PHE A 427 -14.84 12.15 8.56
C PHE A 427 -15.93 11.07 8.44
N LEU A 428 -15.55 9.80 8.23
CA LEU A 428 -16.52 8.72 8.12
C LEU A 428 -17.17 8.36 9.47
N ASP A 429 -16.46 8.51 10.59
CA ASP A 429 -17.04 8.35 11.93
C ASP A 429 -18.14 9.39 12.20
N GLU A 430 -17.88 10.65 11.85
CA GLU A 430 -18.91 11.68 11.99
C GLU A 430 -20.11 11.42 11.07
N ILE A 431 -19.91 10.97 9.82
CA ILE A 431 -21.04 10.59 8.95
C ILE A 431 -21.88 9.48 9.60
N LYS A 432 -21.24 8.44 10.15
CA LYS A 432 -21.93 7.34 10.82
C LYS A 432 -22.74 7.81 12.04
N ALA A 433 -22.22 8.78 12.79
CA ALA A 433 -22.87 9.31 13.99
C ALA A 433 -23.98 10.34 13.65
N TYR A 434 -23.69 11.29 12.77
CA TYR A 434 -24.58 12.40 12.44
C TYR A 434 -25.64 12.05 11.39
N GLY A 435 -25.28 11.28 10.37
CA GLY A 435 -26.17 10.94 9.25
C GLY A 435 -27.54 10.37 9.68
N PRO A 436 -27.59 9.41 10.62
CA PRO A 436 -28.85 8.87 11.16
C PRO A 436 -29.71 9.87 11.94
N THR A 437 -29.15 10.99 12.40
CA THR A 437 -29.90 12.03 13.16
C THR A 437 -30.75 12.92 12.26
N LEU A 438 -30.49 12.89 10.94
CA LEU A 438 -31.24 13.67 9.96
C LEU A 438 -32.55 12.97 9.56
N SER A 439 -33.52 13.75 9.11
CA SER A 439 -34.78 13.23 8.54
C SER A 439 -34.99 13.77 7.12
N PRO A 440 -34.90 12.93 6.07
CA PRO A 440 -34.53 11.50 6.10
C PRO A 440 -33.05 11.26 6.50
N ALA A 441 -32.77 10.08 7.05
CA ALA A 441 -31.42 9.68 7.46
C ALA A 441 -30.45 9.61 6.27
N GLN A 442 -29.19 10.00 6.51
CA GLN A 442 -28.15 10.11 5.48
C GLN A 442 -27.00 9.13 5.73
N GLU A 443 -26.46 8.60 4.64
CA GLU A 443 -25.32 7.68 4.60
C GLU A 443 -24.76 7.69 3.18
N PRO A 444 -23.43 7.55 2.94
CA PRO A 444 -22.90 7.49 1.59
C PRO A 444 -23.38 6.25 0.82
N ASP A 445 -23.53 6.40 -0.49
CA ASP A 445 -23.69 5.27 -1.41
C ASP A 445 -22.33 4.81 -1.94
N LEU A 446 -21.37 5.74 -2.04
CA LEU A 446 -19.99 5.46 -2.43
C LEU A 446 -18.99 6.33 -1.67
N ILE A 447 -17.78 5.80 -1.51
CA ILE A 447 -16.61 6.48 -0.98
C ILE A 447 -15.65 6.70 -2.13
N SER A 448 -15.13 7.93 -2.25
CA SER A 448 -14.37 8.32 -3.42
C SER A 448 -12.96 8.80 -3.07
N PRO A 449 -11.94 7.93 -3.21
CA PRO A 449 -10.53 8.28 -3.01
C PRO A 449 -9.83 8.78 -4.30
N THR A 450 -8.58 9.21 -4.16
CA THR A 450 -7.64 9.42 -5.27
C THR A 450 -6.80 8.15 -5.55
N THR A 451 -6.35 7.90 -6.78
CA THR A 451 -5.49 6.74 -7.11
C THR A 451 -4.32 7.14 -7.99
N TYR A 452 -3.38 7.87 -7.41
CA TYR A 452 -2.12 8.26 -8.05
C TYR A 452 -1.06 7.16 -7.93
N PHE A 453 -0.11 7.10 -8.88
CA PHE A 453 1.06 6.22 -8.81
C PHE A 453 2.30 6.81 -9.48
N GLY A 454 3.49 6.42 -9.04
CA GLY A 454 4.75 6.98 -9.53
C GLY A 454 5.96 6.36 -8.86
N ASN A 455 5.83 6.05 -7.55
CA ASN A 455 6.83 5.31 -6.78
C ASN A 455 8.23 5.95 -6.79
N GLY A 456 8.29 7.27 -6.93
CA GLY A 456 9.53 8.05 -7.01
C GLY A 456 10.43 7.63 -8.17
N ILE A 457 9.83 7.15 -9.27
CA ILE A 457 10.61 6.67 -10.43
C ILE A 457 11.32 7.82 -11.13
N GLN A 458 10.72 9.01 -11.14
CA GLN A 458 11.35 10.22 -11.65
C GLN A 458 12.58 10.62 -10.82
N ASP A 459 12.51 10.49 -9.49
CA ASP A 459 13.63 10.77 -8.59
C ASP A 459 14.78 9.80 -8.84
N TRP A 460 14.44 8.52 -9.04
CA TRP A 460 15.43 7.50 -9.34
C TRP A 460 16.12 7.73 -10.69
N ALA A 461 15.34 8.04 -11.74
CA ALA A 461 15.89 8.33 -13.06
C ALA A 461 16.79 9.57 -13.02
N HIS A 462 16.36 10.62 -12.31
CA HIS A 462 17.15 11.83 -12.09
C HIS A 462 18.47 11.52 -11.35
N ALA A 463 18.41 10.81 -10.21
CA ALA A 463 19.60 10.45 -9.46
C ALA A 463 20.56 9.55 -10.26
N ARG A 464 20.02 8.61 -11.04
CA ARG A 464 20.81 7.73 -11.91
C ARG A 464 21.50 8.50 -13.03
N ALA A 465 20.79 9.42 -13.69
CA ALA A 465 21.35 10.26 -14.73
C ALA A 465 22.45 11.19 -14.19
N THR A 466 22.24 11.79 -13.02
CA THR A 466 23.24 12.63 -12.34
C THR A 466 24.49 11.83 -11.97
N GLN A 467 24.35 10.59 -11.53
CA GLN A 467 25.48 9.71 -11.23
C GLN A 467 26.27 9.30 -12.48
N GLN A 468 25.61 9.12 -13.61
CA GLN A 468 26.25 8.69 -14.87
C GLN A 468 26.76 9.87 -15.72
N ALA A 469 26.53 11.11 -15.30
CA ALA A 469 27.03 12.30 -15.97
C ALA A 469 28.57 12.24 -16.15
N GLY A 470 29.06 12.44 -17.38
CA GLY A 470 30.49 12.36 -17.69
C GLY A 470 31.11 10.96 -17.72
N THR A 471 30.33 9.91 -17.53
CA THR A 471 30.82 8.52 -17.69
C THR A 471 30.75 8.08 -19.15
N ALA A 472 31.30 6.90 -19.46
CA ALA A 472 31.15 6.28 -20.77
C ALA A 472 29.68 5.89 -21.10
N ASP A 473 28.81 5.83 -20.09
CA ASP A 473 27.39 5.50 -20.21
C ASP A 473 26.49 6.67 -19.80
N GLU A 474 26.80 7.85 -20.32
CA GLU A 474 26.10 9.08 -19.96
C GLU A 474 24.63 9.09 -20.42
N TRP A 475 23.74 9.50 -19.51
CA TRP A 475 22.29 9.66 -19.77
C TRP A 475 21.99 11.01 -20.45
N PHE A 476 20.86 11.64 -20.11
CA PHE A 476 20.42 12.94 -20.61
C PHE A 476 21.08 14.15 -19.93
N TYR A 477 21.94 13.94 -18.93
CA TYR A 477 22.76 14.99 -18.32
C TYR A 477 24.20 14.91 -18.81
N THR A 478 24.80 16.06 -19.07
CA THR A 478 26.23 16.22 -19.31
C THR A 478 26.99 16.31 -17.98
N ASN A 479 28.32 16.21 -18.01
CA ASN A 479 29.15 16.47 -16.83
C ASN A 479 29.24 17.95 -16.41
N VAL A 480 28.59 18.87 -17.12
CA VAL A 480 28.68 20.31 -16.86
C VAL A 480 27.64 20.70 -15.80
N ASP A 481 28.13 21.26 -14.69
CA ASP A 481 27.30 21.89 -13.67
C ASP A 481 27.00 23.35 -14.04
N TRP A 482 25.79 23.80 -13.75
CA TRP A 482 25.35 25.18 -13.94
C TRP A 482 24.65 25.71 -12.68
N ASP A 483 25.02 26.92 -12.28
CA ASP A 483 24.39 27.65 -11.18
C ASP A 483 23.17 28.43 -11.72
N HIS A 484 21.98 27.94 -11.38
CA HIS A 484 20.72 28.50 -11.87
C HIS A 484 20.31 29.80 -11.17
N ASP A 485 20.79 30.03 -9.95
CA ASP A 485 20.37 31.14 -9.10
C ASP A 485 21.49 32.19 -8.91
N ASN A 486 22.70 31.92 -9.40
CA ASN A 486 23.93 32.61 -8.99
C ASN A 486 24.03 32.68 -7.45
N ASN A 487 23.59 31.62 -6.77
CA ASN A 487 23.46 31.57 -5.32
C ASN A 487 24.26 30.37 -4.78
N ALA A 488 25.35 30.67 -4.07
CA ALA A 488 26.25 29.68 -3.49
C ALA A 488 25.61 28.73 -2.45
N SER A 489 24.37 29.00 -2.00
CA SER A 489 23.64 28.14 -1.06
C SER A 489 22.75 27.08 -1.74
N THR A 490 22.50 27.19 -3.04
CA THR A 490 21.75 26.18 -3.80
C THR A 490 22.74 25.27 -4.55
N PRO A 491 22.66 23.93 -4.44
CA PRO A 491 23.53 23.04 -5.20
C PRO A 491 23.41 23.29 -6.71
N PRO A 492 24.53 23.33 -7.45
CA PRO A 492 24.48 23.51 -8.90
C PRO A 492 23.79 22.30 -9.57
N ARG A 493 23.08 22.57 -10.66
CA ARG A 493 22.32 21.56 -11.41
C ARG A 493 23.14 21.04 -12.59
N LYS A 494 22.90 19.79 -13.00
CA LYS A 494 23.52 19.22 -14.20
C LYS A 494 22.88 19.79 -15.47
N THR A 495 23.70 20.13 -16.45
CA THR A 495 23.26 20.64 -17.75
C THR A 495 22.74 19.48 -18.61
N SER A 496 21.55 19.64 -19.18
CA SER A 496 20.83 18.68 -20.00
C SER A 496 21.33 18.67 -21.44
N LYS A 497 21.26 17.49 -22.07
CA LYS A 497 21.48 17.36 -23.51
C LYS A 497 20.26 17.92 -24.25
N PRO A 498 20.44 18.84 -25.21
CA PRO A 498 19.31 19.37 -25.99
C PRO A 498 18.60 18.24 -26.74
N LEU A 499 17.32 18.41 -27.05
CA LEU A 499 16.53 17.40 -27.79
C LEU A 499 17.12 17.05 -29.18
N THR A 500 17.99 17.90 -29.73
CA THR A 500 18.72 17.67 -30.98
C THR A 500 19.95 16.76 -30.81
N ASP A 501 20.35 16.44 -29.58
CA ASP A 501 21.46 15.54 -29.30
C ASP A 501 21.13 14.10 -29.74
N SER A 502 22.14 13.43 -30.32
CA SER A 502 22.03 12.05 -30.79
C SER A 502 21.59 11.05 -29.71
N TYR A 503 21.80 11.35 -28.42
CA TYR A 503 21.37 10.54 -27.28
C TYR A 503 19.90 10.14 -27.39
N TRP A 504 19.00 11.08 -27.71
CA TRP A 504 17.55 10.87 -27.72
C TRP A 504 17.05 9.87 -28.77
N THR A 505 17.91 9.53 -29.74
CA THR A 505 17.66 8.52 -30.78
C THR A 505 18.57 7.29 -30.66
N SER A 506 19.43 7.25 -29.64
CA SER A 506 20.46 6.23 -29.49
C SER A 506 19.94 4.94 -28.85
N ALA A 507 20.71 3.86 -29.01
CA ALA A 507 20.49 2.61 -28.28
C ALA A 507 20.63 2.78 -26.75
N ALA A 508 21.48 3.73 -26.30
CA ALA A 508 21.64 4.03 -24.88
C ALA A 508 20.35 4.60 -24.26
N PHE A 509 19.68 5.54 -24.95
CA PHE A 509 18.39 6.05 -24.51
C PHE A 509 17.34 4.94 -24.36
N THR A 510 17.26 4.03 -25.34
CA THR A 510 16.35 2.87 -25.28
C THR A 510 16.66 1.99 -24.08
N ARG A 511 17.95 1.68 -23.84
CA ARG A 511 18.37 0.89 -22.68
C ARG A 511 18.08 1.58 -21.34
N HIS A 512 18.33 2.88 -21.22
CA HIS A 512 18.04 3.64 -19.99
C HIS A 512 16.53 3.71 -19.71
N MET A 513 15.72 3.84 -20.77
CA MET A 513 14.26 3.72 -20.69
C MET A 513 13.87 2.33 -20.18
N ASP A 514 14.52 1.28 -20.69
CA ASP A 514 14.24 -0.09 -20.28
C ASP A 514 14.64 -0.39 -18.84
N GLU A 515 15.77 0.15 -18.39
CA GLU A 515 16.22 0.11 -16.99
C GLU A 515 15.21 0.80 -16.07
N THR A 516 14.71 1.98 -16.47
CA THR A 516 13.72 2.74 -15.70
C THR A 516 12.40 1.97 -15.56
N PHE A 517 11.85 1.42 -16.64
CA PHE A 517 10.63 0.61 -16.55
C PHE A 517 10.82 -0.68 -15.73
N SER A 518 12.00 -1.30 -15.81
CA SER A 518 12.31 -2.51 -15.05
C SER A 518 12.38 -2.21 -13.55
N GLU A 519 13.01 -1.11 -13.18
CA GLU A 519 13.03 -0.62 -11.80
C GLU A 519 11.63 -0.25 -11.31
N TRP A 520 10.83 0.43 -12.14
CA TRP A 520 9.45 0.75 -11.77
C TRP A 520 8.61 -0.51 -11.52
N THR A 521 8.73 -1.50 -12.40
CA THR A 521 8.05 -2.80 -12.24
C THR A 521 8.52 -3.50 -10.97
N ARG A 522 9.83 -3.50 -10.69
CA ARG A 522 10.39 -4.06 -9.45
C ARG A 522 9.78 -3.38 -8.22
N ARG A 523 9.69 -2.05 -8.20
CA ARG A 523 9.07 -1.27 -7.12
C ARG A 523 7.58 -1.54 -6.98
N GLN A 524 6.85 -1.74 -8.07
CA GLN A 524 5.42 -2.08 -7.98
C GLN A 524 5.19 -3.47 -7.37
N LEU A 525 6.11 -4.41 -7.62
CA LEU A 525 5.96 -5.79 -7.18
C LEU A 525 6.64 -6.11 -5.85
N SER A 526 7.58 -5.28 -5.38
CA SER A 526 8.24 -5.48 -4.09
C SER A 526 7.33 -5.12 -2.91
N ASP A 527 7.52 -5.84 -1.81
CA ASP A 527 6.89 -5.64 -0.51
C ASP A 527 7.55 -4.54 0.34
N SER A 528 8.50 -3.79 -0.24
CA SER A 528 9.26 -2.78 0.48
C SER A 528 8.40 -1.59 0.89
N SER A 529 8.43 -1.29 2.18
CA SER A 529 7.78 -0.11 2.77
C SER A 529 8.68 1.14 2.75
N VAL A 530 9.93 1.04 2.28
CA VAL A 530 10.88 2.16 2.18
C VAL A 530 10.42 3.12 1.10
N GLN A 531 10.47 4.44 1.34
CA GLN A 531 10.06 5.44 0.36
C GLN A 531 10.75 5.22 -1.01
N GLY A 532 9.94 5.15 -2.08
CA GLY A 532 10.43 4.80 -3.42
C GLY A 532 10.85 3.32 -3.59
N GLY A 533 10.63 2.49 -2.58
CA GLY A 533 11.05 1.10 -2.50
C GLY A 533 9.95 0.09 -2.85
N GLY A 534 8.66 0.42 -2.65
CA GLY A 534 7.53 -0.47 -2.96
C GLY A 534 6.21 0.23 -3.24
N PHE A 535 5.14 -0.56 -3.43
CA PHE A 535 3.81 -0.08 -3.85
C PHE A 535 3.07 0.78 -2.81
N ASP A 536 3.29 0.54 -1.52
CA ASP A 536 2.65 1.29 -0.42
C ASP A 536 3.52 2.44 0.12
N ALA A 537 4.73 2.61 -0.41
CA ALA A 537 5.77 3.41 0.23
C ALA A 537 5.86 4.88 -0.21
N THR A 538 4.96 5.40 -1.06
CA THR A 538 5.23 6.74 -1.63
C THR A 538 4.90 7.89 -0.69
N GLY A 539 4.18 7.68 0.41
CA GLY A 539 3.82 8.74 1.38
C GLY A 539 2.95 9.88 0.82
N ILE A 540 2.87 10.00 -0.51
CA ILE A 540 2.12 10.97 -1.30
C ILE A 540 1.71 10.21 -2.57
N GLY A 541 0.40 9.96 -2.72
CA GLY A 541 -0.24 9.51 -3.96
C GLY A 541 0.34 8.28 -4.68
N GLY A 542 0.33 7.07 -4.07
CA GLY A 542 0.98 5.90 -4.68
C GLY A 542 0.30 4.55 -4.64
N GLY A 543 -0.87 4.39 -4.03
CA GLY A 543 -1.46 3.07 -3.92
C GLY A 543 -2.78 3.09 -3.17
N PHE A 544 -3.80 2.52 -3.78
CA PHE A 544 -5.04 2.22 -3.07
C PHE A 544 -4.70 1.29 -1.91
N ALA A 545 -4.98 1.68 -0.67
CA ALA A 545 -4.58 0.91 0.51
C ALA A 545 -5.75 0.06 1.04
N PHE A 546 -5.44 -1.12 1.59
CA PHE A 546 -6.46 -2.08 2.04
C PHE A 546 -7.28 -1.58 3.25
N TRP A 547 -6.71 -0.65 4.04
CA TRP A 547 -7.39 -0.06 5.19
C TRP A 547 -8.70 0.64 4.81
N LEU A 548 -8.77 1.26 3.62
CA LEU A 548 -9.96 2.00 3.18
C LEU A 548 -11.17 1.07 2.99
N ARG A 549 -10.96 -0.09 2.36
CA ARG A 549 -12.02 -1.11 2.22
C ARG A 549 -12.44 -1.66 3.58
N THR A 550 -11.48 -2.02 4.42
CA THR A 550 -11.75 -2.55 5.77
C THR A 550 -12.55 -1.55 6.60
N MET A 551 -12.16 -0.29 6.56
CA MET A 551 -12.84 0.80 7.24
C MET A 551 -14.26 1.04 6.69
N ALA A 552 -14.46 1.00 5.36
CA ALA A 552 -15.78 1.13 4.76
C ALA A 552 -16.73 -0.01 5.18
N LEU A 553 -16.23 -1.25 5.19
CA LEU A 553 -16.96 -2.45 5.59
C LEU A 553 -17.31 -2.48 7.09
N THR A 554 -16.45 -1.91 7.94
CA THR A 554 -16.67 -1.91 9.40
C THR A 554 -17.55 -0.76 9.87
N LYS A 555 -17.51 0.39 9.19
CA LYS A 555 -18.31 1.55 9.58
C LYS A 555 -19.78 1.43 9.17
N PHE A 556 -20.05 0.88 7.98
CA PHE A 556 -21.39 0.85 7.40
C PHE A 556 -21.93 -0.58 7.25
N ALA A 557 -23.24 -0.77 7.42
CA ALA A 557 -23.87 -2.10 7.40
C ALA A 557 -23.81 -2.79 6.03
N THR A 558 -23.68 -2.01 4.96
CA THR A 558 -23.54 -2.51 3.58
C THR A 558 -22.21 -2.07 2.99
N PRO A 559 -21.50 -2.93 2.22
CA PRO A 559 -20.31 -2.54 1.48
C PRO A 559 -20.56 -1.29 0.62
N LYS A 560 -19.73 -0.27 0.81
CA LYS A 560 -19.80 0.98 0.04
C LYS A 560 -18.91 0.88 -1.18
N ALA A 561 -19.44 1.33 -2.32
CA ALA A 561 -18.67 1.36 -3.55
C ALA A 561 -17.44 2.25 -3.38
N ILE A 562 -16.24 1.75 -3.69
CA ILE A 562 -15.03 2.57 -3.69
C ILE A 562 -14.67 2.92 -5.13
N VAL A 563 -14.82 4.19 -5.46
CA VAL A 563 -14.68 4.70 -6.82
C VAL A 563 -13.64 5.79 -6.80
N ALA A 564 -12.51 5.61 -7.48
CA ALA A 564 -11.55 6.71 -7.56
C ALA A 564 -12.21 7.91 -8.27
N TYR A 565 -12.16 9.12 -7.70
CA TYR A 565 -12.58 10.34 -8.41
C TYR A 565 -11.43 10.96 -9.21
N GLU A 566 -10.22 10.43 -9.10
CA GLU A 566 -9.10 10.84 -9.92
C GLU A 566 -7.96 9.85 -9.75
N GLY A 567 -7.12 9.75 -10.76
CA GLY A 567 -5.93 8.94 -10.69
C GLY A 567 -5.20 8.83 -12.02
N GLY A 568 -4.01 8.26 -11.93
CA GLY A 568 -3.04 8.22 -13.03
C GLY A 568 -1.61 8.33 -12.50
N PRO A 569 -0.62 8.24 -13.40
CA PRO A 569 0.78 8.35 -13.08
C PRO A 569 1.04 9.80 -12.63
N SER A 570 1.23 9.98 -11.33
CA SER A 570 1.65 11.24 -10.72
C SER A 570 3.15 11.41 -10.91
N LEU A 571 3.56 11.48 -12.18
CA LEU A 571 4.91 11.79 -12.61
C LEU A 571 4.95 13.28 -12.89
N TYR A 572 5.64 14.03 -12.04
CA TYR A 572 5.91 15.45 -12.21
C TYR A 572 7.34 15.72 -11.73
N THR A 573 7.97 16.73 -12.30
CA THR A 573 9.41 17.01 -12.22
C THR A 573 9.67 18.48 -11.90
N ASP A 574 8.68 19.27 -11.50
CA ASP A 574 8.83 20.70 -11.21
C ASP A 574 9.87 21.01 -10.11
N TYR A 575 10.04 20.11 -9.15
CA TYR A 575 11.08 20.19 -8.12
C TYR A 575 12.46 19.69 -8.58
N LEU A 576 12.55 19.09 -9.77
CA LEU A 576 13.79 18.60 -10.41
C LEU A 576 14.20 19.44 -11.64
N ASP A 577 13.26 20.23 -12.19
CA ASP A 577 13.36 21.04 -13.40
C ASP A 577 12.91 22.48 -13.11
N GLY A 578 13.87 23.41 -13.17
CA GLY A 578 13.70 24.83 -12.85
C GLY A 578 12.91 25.59 -13.91
N GLY A 579 12.73 25.01 -15.09
CA GLY A 579 12.06 25.61 -16.24
C GLY A 579 13.04 26.24 -17.23
N ASP A 580 14.34 25.99 -17.08
CA ASP A 580 15.37 26.41 -18.03
C ASP A 580 15.66 25.24 -18.99
N ALA A 581 15.84 25.50 -20.28
CA ALA A 581 16.16 24.44 -21.25
C ALA A 581 17.46 23.70 -20.91
N ARG A 582 18.32 24.26 -20.05
CA ARG A 582 19.54 23.60 -19.57
C ARG A 582 19.28 22.55 -18.49
N ASP A 583 18.11 22.47 -17.87
CA ASP A 583 17.80 21.43 -16.85
C ASP A 583 16.56 20.59 -17.15
N ASP A 584 16.00 20.73 -18.36
CA ASP A 584 14.77 20.05 -18.82
C ASP A 584 14.93 18.55 -19.14
N GLY A 585 16.14 17.99 -19.06
CA GLY A 585 16.46 16.63 -19.50
C GLY A 585 15.62 15.56 -18.80
N ILE A 586 15.36 15.73 -17.49
CA ILE A 586 14.48 14.82 -16.74
C ILE A 586 13.03 14.91 -17.22
N THR A 587 12.50 16.11 -17.47
CA THR A 587 11.15 16.33 -17.98
C THR A 587 10.99 15.71 -19.36
N ASN A 588 11.95 15.96 -20.26
CA ASN A 588 11.97 15.37 -21.60
C ASN A 588 12.02 13.84 -21.55
N PHE A 589 12.81 13.27 -20.64
CA PHE A 589 12.89 11.82 -20.44
C PHE A 589 11.57 11.22 -19.96
N ILE A 590 10.91 11.84 -18.98
CA ILE A 590 9.62 11.37 -18.46
C ILE A 590 8.48 11.57 -19.49
N VAL A 591 8.51 12.64 -20.28
CA VAL A 591 7.60 12.83 -21.43
C VAL A 591 7.78 11.70 -22.45
N ALA A 592 9.03 11.39 -22.82
CA ALA A 592 9.32 10.32 -23.76
C ALA A 592 8.91 8.94 -23.20
N MET A 593 9.07 8.73 -21.90
CA MET A 593 8.65 7.52 -21.19
C MET A 593 7.13 7.28 -21.27
N ASN A 594 6.31 8.33 -21.14
CA ASN A 594 4.85 8.22 -21.27
C ASN A 594 4.39 7.84 -22.70
N ARG A 595 5.22 8.04 -23.73
CA ARG A 595 4.95 7.61 -25.12
C ARG A 595 5.33 6.14 -25.38
N GLN A 596 6.00 5.47 -24.43
CA GLN A 596 6.42 4.08 -24.60
C GLN A 596 5.28 3.08 -24.38
N GLN A 597 5.24 2.00 -25.16
CA GLN A 597 4.24 0.95 -25.02
C GLN A 597 4.27 0.25 -23.65
N ARG A 598 5.44 0.22 -22.99
CA ARG A 598 5.63 -0.39 -21.66
C ARG A 598 4.85 0.30 -20.55
N ILE A 599 4.42 1.56 -20.74
CA ILE A 599 3.59 2.26 -19.75
C ILE A 599 2.28 1.51 -19.48
N LYS A 600 1.75 0.79 -20.49
CA LYS A 600 0.52 0.00 -20.36
C LYS A 600 0.62 -1.07 -19.26
N GLU A 601 1.78 -1.71 -19.13
CA GLU A 601 2.02 -2.74 -18.11
C GLU A 601 2.04 -2.15 -16.70
N VAL A 602 2.62 -0.95 -16.54
CA VAL A 602 2.66 -0.22 -15.25
C VAL A 602 1.24 0.12 -14.78
N TYR A 603 0.39 0.62 -15.68
CA TYR A 603 -1.01 0.89 -15.37
C TYR A 603 -1.79 -0.40 -15.06
N ARG A 604 -1.61 -1.45 -15.88
CA ARG A 604 -2.28 -2.74 -15.68
C ARG A 604 -1.99 -3.28 -14.29
N THR A 605 -0.72 -3.30 -13.92
CA THR A 605 -0.26 -3.72 -12.59
C THR A 605 -0.96 -2.92 -11.50
N HIS A 606 -0.88 -1.59 -11.58
CA HIS A 606 -1.44 -0.69 -10.56
C HIS A 606 -2.95 -0.85 -10.39
N LEU A 607 -3.72 -0.83 -11.49
CA LEU A 607 -5.19 -0.89 -11.41
C LEU A 607 -5.70 -2.27 -10.99
N HIS A 608 -5.01 -3.36 -11.35
CA HIS A 608 -5.35 -4.67 -10.81
C HIS A 608 -5.01 -4.81 -9.32
N MET A 609 -3.91 -4.23 -8.85
CA MET A 609 -3.60 -4.17 -7.41
C MET A 609 -4.65 -3.34 -6.65
N ALA A 610 -5.14 -2.24 -7.24
CA ALA A 610 -6.24 -1.48 -6.66
C ALA A 610 -7.56 -2.28 -6.62
N LYS A 611 -7.88 -3.02 -7.70
CA LYS A 611 -9.05 -3.93 -7.72
C LYS A 611 -8.96 -5.03 -6.66
N ALA A 612 -7.78 -5.63 -6.47
CA ALA A 612 -7.55 -6.63 -5.42
C ALA A 612 -7.81 -6.08 -4.00
N LYS A 613 -7.77 -4.76 -3.83
CA LYS A 613 -8.01 -4.08 -2.55
C LYS A 613 -9.42 -3.44 -2.46
N GLY A 614 -10.28 -3.59 -3.46
CA GLY A 614 -11.68 -3.13 -3.42
C GLY A 614 -12.04 -1.96 -4.32
N LEU A 615 -11.16 -1.58 -5.26
CA LEU A 615 -11.51 -0.56 -6.25
C LEU A 615 -12.61 -1.08 -7.21
N TRP A 616 -13.76 -0.44 -7.20
CA TRP A 616 -14.84 -0.75 -8.14
C TRP A 616 -14.53 -0.20 -9.53
N SER A 617 -14.23 1.09 -9.59
CA SER A 617 -14.02 1.83 -10.83
C SER A 617 -12.91 2.86 -10.67
N HIS A 618 -12.16 3.07 -11.76
CA HIS A 618 -11.10 4.07 -11.85
C HIS A 618 -11.53 5.20 -12.76
N MET A 619 -11.11 6.40 -12.39
CA MET A 619 -11.40 7.63 -13.08
C MET A 619 -10.09 8.30 -13.45
N MET A 620 -9.89 8.48 -14.75
CA MET A 620 -8.71 9.15 -15.30
C MET A 620 -8.71 10.61 -14.86
N PHE A 621 -7.59 11.10 -14.33
CA PHE A 621 -7.50 12.51 -13.91
C PHE A 621 -7.74 13.50 -15.08
N VAL A 622 -7.15 13.26 -16.26
CA VAL A 622 -7.42 14.08 -17.45
C VAL A 622 -7.47 13.22 -18.72
N ASP A 623 -8.50 13.44 -19.56
CA ASP A 623 -8.61 12.81 -20.87
C ASP A 623 -7.55 13.33 -21.86
N ALA A 624 -7.51 14.63 -22.16
CA ALA A 624 -6.56 15.23 -23.09
C ALA A 624 -5.85 16.46 -22.51
N SER A 625 -4.52 16.46 -22.50
CA SER A 625 -3.68 17.59 -22.10
C SER A 625 -2.26 17.52 -22.60
N SER A 626 -1.63 18.67 -22.82
CA SER A 626 -0.18 18.74 -22.99
C SER A 626 0.54 18.23 -21.73
N TRP A 627 1.76 17.75 -21.94
CA TRP A 627 2.62 17.17 -20.93
C TRP A 627 3.81 18.09 -20.67
N GLY A 628 4.26 18.17 -19.42
CA GLY A 628 5.43 18.98 -19.07
C GLY A 628 5.91 18.68 -17.66
N LYS A 629 6.74 19.58 -17.10
CA LYS A 629 7.32 19.37 -15.77
C LYS A 629 6.31 19.31 -14.63
N TYR A 630 5.14 19.91 -14.83
CA TYR A 630 4.02 19.86 -13.90
C TYR A 630 3.22 18.54 -13.99
N GLY A 631 3.58 17.68 -14.93
CA GLY A 631 3.15 16.30 -14.99
C GLY A 631 2.57 15.88 -16.34
N GLN A 632 2.35 14.57 -16.47
CA GLN A 632 1.84 13.93 -17.69
C GLN A 632 0.46 13.35 -17.47
N TRP A 633 -0.48 14.25 -17.13
CA TRP A 633 -1.82 13.90 -16.69
C TRP A 633 -2.71 13.40 -17.84
N GLY A 634 -2.74 14.14 -18.97
CA GLY A 634 -3.55 13.80 -20.14
C GLY A 634 -3.29 12.40 -20.67
N HIS A 635 -4.35 11.62 -20.91
CA HIS A 635 -4.24 10.34 -21.60
C HIS A 635 -4.03 10.52 -23.10
N LEU A 636 -4.47 11.64 -23.64
CA LEU A 636 -4.07 12.19 -24.91
C LEU A 636 -3.27 13.48 -24.65
N GLU A 637 -2.40 13.86 -25.58
CA GLU A 637 -1.66 15.12 -25.55
C GLU A 637 -2.50 16.31 -26.06
N ARG A 638 -3.56 16.02 -26.82
CA ARG A 638 -4.48 16.98 -27.46
C ARG A 638 -5.75 16.28 -27.93
N TYR A 639 -6.86 16.99 -28.08
CA TYR A 639 -8.15 16.40 -28.47
C TYR A 639 -8.14 15.79 -29.88
N SER A 640 -7.41 16.44 -30.79
CA SER A 640 -7.23 16.02 -32.18
C SER A 640 -6.28 14.82 -32.35
N GLN A 641 -5.60 14.36 -31.29
CA GLN A 641 -4.68 13.22 -31.36
C GLN A 641 -5.43 11.95 -31.79
N ASN A 642 -4.80 11.14 -32.65
CA ASN A 642 -5.33 9.82 -32.95
C ASN A 642 -5.23 8.93 -31.70
N PRO A 643 -6.35 8.39 -31.17
CA PRO A 643 -6.35 7.55 -29.98
C PRO A 643 -5.42 6.34 -30.00
N THR A 644 -5.08 5.83 -31.19
CA THR A 644 -4.19 4.65 -31.32
C THR A 644 -2.72 4.98 -31.07
N GLU A 645 -2.35 6.26 -31.13
CA GLU A 645 -0.98 6.72 -30.92
C GLU A 645 -0.62 6.89 -29.44
N SER A 646 -1.61 6.97 -28.55
CA SER A 646 -1.37 7.09 -27.11
C SER A 646 -1.45 5.73 -26.42
N PRO A 647 -0.34 5.20 -25.88
CA PRO A 647 -0.36 3.96 -25.12
C PRO A 647 -1.23 4.04 -23.87
N LYS A 648 -1.26 5.19 -23.18
CA LYS A 648 -2.09 5.42 -21.99
C LYS A 648 -3.58 5.31 -22.33
N TYR A 649 -4.01 5.95 -23.41
CA TYR A 649 -5.41 5.91 -23.85
C TYR A 649 -5.80 4.54 -24.44
N VAL A 650 -4.89 3.86 -25.13
CA VAL A 650 -5.08 2.48 -25.56
C VAL A 650 -5.28 1.56 -24.35
N PHE A 651 -4.39 1.65 -23.35
CA PHE A 651 -4.49 0.82 -22.15
C PHE A 651 -5.81 1.02 -21.42
N ILE A 652 -6.24 2.26 -21.16
CA ILE A 652 -7.45 2.45 -20.34
C ILE A 652 -8.68 1.86 -21.04
N ARG A 653 -8.72 1.91 -22.38
CA ARG A 653 -9.77 1.24 -23.17
C ARG A 653 -9.69 -0.28 -23.05
N GLU A 654 -8.50 -0.87 -23.22
CA GLU A 654 -8.28 -2.32 -23.04
C GLU A 654 -8.64 -2.79 -21.62
N TRP A 655 -8.31 -1.99 -20.61
CA TRP A 655 -8.58 -2.32 -19.22
C TRP A 655 -10.08 -2.42 -18.92
N ILE A 656 -10.87 -1.52 -19.52
CA ILE A 656 -12.33 -1.49 -19.40
C ILE A 656 -12.95 -2.62 -20.20
N ASP A 657 -12.57 -2.76 -21.46
CA ASP A 657 -13.25 -3.64 -22.42
C ASP A 657 -12.84 -5.12 -22.23
N SER A 658 -11.62 -5.38 -21.77
CA SER A 658 -11.01 -6.71 -21.69
C SER A 658 -10.55 -7.08 -20.29
N ASP A 659 -9.61 -6.32 -19.70
CA ASP A 659 -8.93 -6.80 -18.47
C ASP A 659 -9.88 -6.92 -17.27
N THR A 660 -10.93 -6.11 -17.24
CA THR A 660 -11.94 -6.12 -16.18
C THR A 660 -13.29 -6.69 -16.62
N SER A 661 -13.46 -6.97 -17.91
CA SER A 661 -14.70 -7.56 -18.40
C SER A 661 -14.81 -9.02 -17.95
N GLY A 662 -15.95 -9.35 -17.34
CA GLY A 662 -16.16 -10.65 -16.71
C GLY A 662 -15.38 -10.86 -15.40
N LEU A 663 -14.83 -9.81 -14.78
CA LEU A 663 -14.38 -9.88 -13.38
C LEU A 663 -15.48 -9.38 -12.46
N ARG A 664 -15.84 -10.19 -11.47
CA ARG A 664 -16.74 -9.80 -10.38
C ARG A 664 -15.98 -9.00 -9.33
N HIS A 665 -16.72 -8.19 -8.58
CA HIS A 665 -16.13 -7.44 -7.48
C HIS A 665 -15.88 -8.38 -6.29
N ILE A 666 -14.76 -8.20 -5.59
CA ILE A 666 -14.36 -9.04 -4.43
C ILE A 666 -15.36 -9.03 -3.27
N ASP A 667 -16.18 -7.99 -3.16
CA ASP A 667 -17.26 -7.87 -2.16
C ASP A 667 -18.58 -8.50 -2.60
N ARG A 668 -18.63 -9.07 -3.81
CA ARG A 668 -19.85 -9.64 -4.40
C ARG A 668 -19.59 -10.98 -5.09
N PRO A 669 -18.96 -11.94 -4.40
CA PRO A 669 -18.73 -13.24 -4.99
C PRO A 669 -20.04 -13.93 -5.29
N GLN A 670 -20.06 -14.72 -6.36
CA GLN A 670 -21.16 -15.61 -6.68
C GLN A 670 -20.72 -17.02 -6.33
N GLY A 671 -20.97 -17.45 -5.08
CA GLY A 671 -20.58 -18.79 -4.62
C GLY A 671 -19.15 -18.85 -4.07
N GLY A 672 -18.41 -19.92 -4.39
CA GLY A 672 -17.06 -20.13 -3.90
C GLY A 672 -16.05 -19.23 -4.61
N VAL A 673 -15.13 -18.62 -3.87
CA VAL A 673 -14.08 -17.75 -4.43
C VAL A 673 -12.82 -18.56 -4.75
N PRO A 674 -12.17 -18.38 -5.91
CA PRO A 674 -10.91 -19.05 -6.18
C PRO A 674 -9.78 -18.46 -5.33
N SER A 675 -8.70 -19.23 -5.14
CA SER A 675 -7.52 -18.77 -4.40
C SER A 675 -6.26 -19.46 -4.89
N PHE A 676 -5.10 -18.86 -4.64
CA PHE A 676 -3.80 -19.52 -4.77
C PHE A 676 -3.49 -20.29 -3.49
N VAL A 677 -3.07 -21.56 -3.61
CA VAL A 677 -2.65 -22.37 -2.45
C VAL A 677 -1.13 -22.38 -2.25
N THR A 678 -0.37 -22.09 -3.30
CA THR A 678 1.08 -21.97 -3.22
C THR A 678 1.47 -20.74 -2.38
N PRO A 679 2.43 -20.85 -1.45
CA PRO A 679 2.95 -19.72 -0.69
C PRO A 679 3.44 -18.59 -1.59
N ALA A 680 3.33 -17.35 -1.13
CA ALA A 680 3.81 -16.18 -1.87
C ALA A 680 5.34 -16.23 -2.05
N ALA A 681 6.10 -16.59 -1.02
CA ALA A 681 7.52 -16.85 -1.15
C ALA A 681 7.76 -18.26 -1.71
N LEU A 682 8.38 -18.33 -2.89
CA LEU A 682 8.79 -19.58 -3.51
C LEU A 682 10.20 -19.98 -3.05
N ALA A 683 10.58 -21.24 -3.31
CA ALA A 683 11.92 -21.74 -2.98
C ALA A 683 13.03 -20.87 -3.59
N GLU A 684 14.18 -20.75 -2.91
CA GLU A 684 15.33 -20.01 -3.43
C GLU A 684 15.86 -20.62 -4.74
N GLY A 685 16.31 -19.75 -5.64
CA GLY A 685 17.05 -20.13 -6.85
C GLY A 685 18.55 -19.96 -6.66
N TYR A 686 19.35 -20.72 -7.40
CA TYR A 686 20.81 -20.56 -7.40
C TYR A 686 21.31 -20.22 -8.80
N VAL A 687 22.25 -19.27 -8.89
CA VAL A 687 22.88 -18.90 -10.15
C VAL A 687 23.53 -20.13 -10.79
N GLY A 688 23.19 -20.39 -12.05
CA GLY A 688 23.68 -21.53 -12.83
C GLY A 688 23.04 -22.89 -12.48
N ALA A 689 22.02 -22.95 -11.61
CA ALA A 689 21.28 -24.17 -11.30
C ALA A 689 19.86 -24.16 -11.91
N PRO A 690 19.35 -25.31 -12.40
CA PRO A 690 17.96 -25.39 -12.84
C PRO A 690 16.99 -25.06 -11.70
N TYR A 691 15.95 -24.32 -12.04
CA TYR A 691 14.86 -23.89 -11.18
C TYR A 691 13.53 -24.33 -11.79
N ASN A 692 12.64 -24.89 -10.97
CA ASN A 692 11.30 -25.29 -11.38
C ASN A 692 10.35 -25.25 -10.18
N GLN A 693 9.34 -24.39 -10.23
CA GLN A 693 8.28 -24.27 -9.23
C GLN A 693 6.91 -24.21 -9.89
N SER A 694 5.96 -24.96 -9.34
CA SER A 694 4.56 -24.94 -9.76
C SER A 694 3.71 -24.15 -8.77
N ILE A 695 2.88 -23.28 -9.30
CA ILE A 695 1.90 -22.48 -8.56
C ILE A 695 0.50 -22.99 -8.91
N THR A 696 -0.24 -23.40 -7.89
CA THR A 696 -1.55 -24.02 -8.02
C THR A 696 -2.63 -23.19 -7.35
N THR A 697 -3.86 -23.36 -7.82
CA THR A 697 -5.05 -22.68 -7.31
C THR A 697 -6.05 -23.70 -6.74
N THR A 698 -7.00 -23.24 -5.93
CA THR A 698 -8.14 -24.02 -5.43
C THR A 698 -9.40 -23.14 -5.33
N GLY A 699 -10.53 -23.75 -4.95
CA GLY A 699 -11.81 -23.06 -4.81
C GLY A 699 -12.42 -22.64 -6.14
N GLY A 700 -13.27 -21.61 -6.11
CA GLY A 700 -13.96 -21.08 -7.28
C GLY A 700 -15.09 -21.99 -7.78
N ASN A 701 -16.00 -21.42 -8.56
CA ASN A 701 -17.03 -22.15 -9.27
C ASN A 701 -16.64 -22.38 -10.73
N GLY A 702 -16.84 -23.59 -11.23
CA GLY A 702 -16.54 -23.91 -12.63
C GLY A 702 -15.04 -23.85 -12.97
N THR A 703 -14.73 -23.52 -14.22
CA THR A 703 -13.35 -23.56 -14.72
C THR A 703 -12.55 -22.36 -14.26
N ARG A 704 -11.41 -22.62 -13.61
CA ARG A 704 -10.43 -21.59 -13.23
C ARG A 704 -9.46 -21.30 -14.35
N THR A 705 -9.21 -20.02 -14.60
CA THR A 705 -8.18 -19.54 -15.51
C THR A 705 -7.18 -18.68 -14.76
N VAL A 706 -5.90 -18.98 -14.91
CA VAL A 706 -4.80 -18.19 -14.34
C VAL A 706 -4.17 -17.30 -15.42
N GLN A 707 -3.91 -16.06 -15.08
CA GLN A 707 -3.22 -15.08 -15.91
C GLN A 707 -2.05 -14.48 -15.13
N ILE A 708 -0.88 -14.41 -15.77
CA ILE A 708 0.23 -13.58 -15.27
C ILE A 708 -0.06 -12.15 -15.74
N LEU A 709 -0.27 -11.23 -14.80
CA LEU A 709 -0.50 -9.83 -15.11
C LEU A 709 0.83 -9.10 -15.36
N THR A 710 1.81 -9.35 -14.48
CA THR A 710 3.13 -8.68 -14.49
C THR A 710 4.18 -9.60 -13.88
N ARG A 711 5.45 -9.46 -14.30
CA ARG A 711 6.58 -10.19 -13.74
C ARG A 711 7.86 -9.36 -13.80
N PHE A 712 8.73 -9.55 -12.83
CA PHE A 712 10.11 -9.07 -12.83
C PHE A 712 10.98 -10.27 -12.50
N LEU A 713 11.73 -10.82 -13.46
CA LEU A 713 12.50 -12.04 -13.25
C LEU A 713 13.99 -11.74 -13.43
N VAL A 714 14.85 -12.31 -12.58
CA VAL A 714 16.29 -12.31 -12.86
C VAL A 714 16.57 -13.04 -14.19
N PRO A 715 17.58 -12.63 -14.96
CA PRO A 715 17.91 -13.26 -16.23
C PRO A 715 18.00 -14.78 -16.12
N GLY A 716 17.43 -15.50 -17.10
CA GLY A 716 17.42 -16.96 -17.14
C GLY A 716 16.21 -17.64 -16.50
N LEU A 717 15.34 -16.90 -15.78
CA LEU A 717 14.04 -17.39 -15.32
C LEU A 717 12.90 -17.01 -16.29
N THR A 718 11.89 -17.86 -16.36
CA THR A 718 10.65 -17.67 -17.13
C THR A 718 9.44 -18.06 -16.29
N ALA A 719 8.31 -17.39 -16.49
CA ALA A 719 7.04 -17.71 -15.83
C ALA A 719 5.93 -17.87 -16.86
N THR A 720 5.17 -18.96 -16.80
CA THR A 720 4.15 -19.31 -17.80
C THR A 720 2.86 -19.74 -17.10
N ALA A 721 1.72 -19.13 -17.46
CA ALA A 721 0.41 -19.58 -16.99
C ALA A 721 -0.18 -20.60 -17.98
N SER A 722 -0.86 -21.62 -17.46
CA SER A 722 -1.56 -22.63 -18.25
C SER A 722 -2.75 -23.19 -17.48
N GLY A 723 -3.94 -23.13 -18.09
CA GLY A 723 -5.18 -23.58 -17.47
C GLY A 723 -5.42 -22.93 -16.10
N SER A 724 -5.47 -23.78 -15.06
CA SER A 724 -5.75 -23.38 -13.68
C SER A 724 -4.52 -23.15 -12.80
N GLY A 725 -3.31 -23.13 -13.39
CA GLY A 725 -2.05 -22.90 -12.66
C GLY A 725 -1.03 -22.09 -13.46
N LEU A 726 0.15 -21.90 -12.87
CA LEU A 726 1.31 -21.32 -13.55
C LEU A 726 2.61 -21.96 -13.05
N THR A 727 3.68 -21.88 -13.83
CA THR A 727 5.00 -22.44 -13.49
C THR A 727 6.08 -21.39 -13.64
N VAL A 728 7.07 -21.39 -12.75
CA VAL A 728 8.31 -20.62 -12.89
C VAL A 728 9.47 -21.58 -13.10
N THR A 729 10.19 -21.42 -14.21
CA THR A 729 11.24 -22.36 -14.65
C THR A 729 12.46 -21.64 -15.16
N GLY A 730 13.59 -22.34 -15.33
CA GLY A 730 14.77 -21.84 -16.04
C GLY A 730 16.05 -22.04 -15.25
N THR A 731 17.11 -21.34 -15.62
CA THR A 731 18.41 -21.38 -14.93
C THR A 731 18.84 -19.95 -14.67
N PRO A 732 18.73 -19.44 -13.43
CA PRO A 732 19.06 -18.05 -13.13
C PRO A 732 20.53 -17.74 -13.48
N ALA A 733 20.79 -16.62 -14.14
CA ALA A 733 22.13 -16.19 -14.53
C ALA A 733 22.70 -15.09 -13.62
N ALA A 734 21.90 -14.53 -12.72
CA ALA A 734 22.31 -13.49 -11.78
C ALA A 734 21.60 -13.62 -10.44
N THR A 735 22.20 -13.07 -9.40
CA THR A 735 21.55 -12.94 -8.08
C THR A 735 20.49 -11.84 -8.11
N GLY A 736 19.53 -11.89 -7.19
CA GLY A 736 18.50 -10.87 -7.06
C GLY A 736 17.15 -11.44 -6.66
N SER A 737 16.16 -10.56 -6.56
CA SER A 737 14.78 -10.95 -6.27
C SER A 737 13.96 -10.95 -7.56
N SER A 738 13.15 -11.99 -7.75
CA SER A 738 12.16 -12.07 -8.82
C SER A 738 10.75 -12.06 -8.26
N TYR A 739 9.80 -11.58 -9.07
CA TYR A 739 8.41 -11.37 -8.72
C TYR A 739 7.49 -11.82 -9.86
N VAL A 740 6.36 -12.45 -9.53
CA VAL A 740 5.29 -12.78 -10.48
C VAL A 740 3.95 -12.37 -9.86
N TYR A 741 3.24 -11.43 -10.48
CA TYR A 741 1.89 -11.04 -10.07
C TYR A 741 0.85 -11.73 -10.94
N ALA A 742 0.00 -12.54 -10.32
CA ALA A 742 -0.95 -13.38 -11.01
C ALA A 742 -2.39 -13.16 -10.52
N LEU A 743 -3.33 -13.35 -11.44
CA LEU A 743 -4.77 -13.37 -11.25
C LEU A 743 -5.28 -14.80 -11.51
N VAL A 744 -6.10 -15.33 -10.62
CA VAL A 744 -6.99 -16.46 -10.92
C VAL A 744 -8.42 -15.93 -10.95
N LYS A 745 -9.18 -16.30 -11.98
CA LYS A 745 -10.63 -16.11 -12.03
C LYS A 745 -11.31 -17.44 -12.28
N ASP A 746 -12.53 -17.60 -11.78
CA ASP A 746 -13.33 -18.79 -12.01
C ASP A 746 -14.37 -18.57 -13.14
N GLY A 747 -15.30 -19.52 -13.32
CA GLY A 747 -16.29 -19.50 -14.38
C GLY A 747 -17.37 -18.42 -14.21
N ASP A 748 -17.61 -17.96 -12.98
CA ASP A 748 -18.53 -16.87 -12.67
C ASP A 748 -17.83 -15.50 -12.72
N GLY A 749 -16.50 -15.50 -12.83
CA GLY A 749 -15.67 -14.30 -12.88
C GLY A 749 -15.16 -13.83 -11.52
N ASP A 750 -15.32 -14.62 -10.46
CA ASP A 750 -14.81 -14.29 -9.14
C ASP A 750 -13.29 -14.32 -9.13
N PRO A 751 -12.61 -13.23 -8.72
CA PRO A 751 -11.17 -13.13 -8.86
C PRO A 751 -10.41 -13.29 -7.53
N ALA A 752 -9.17 -13.78 -7.62
CA ALA A 752 -8.15 -13.63 -6.58
C ALA A 752 -6.79 -13.30 -7.20
N TRP A 753 -6.01 -12.47 -6.51
CA TRP A 753 -4.69 -12.03 -6.94
C TRP A 753 -3.61 -12.48 -5.95
N ARG A 754 -2.38 -12.70 -6.43
CA ARG A 754 -1.22 -12.92 -5.57
C ARG A 754 0.08 -12.52 -6.27
N THR A 755 0.98 -11.89 -5.51
CA THR A 755 2.39 -11.73 -5.90
C THR A 755 3.21 -12.88 -5.33
N PHE A 756 4.03 -13.50 -6.17
CA PHE A 756 4.98 -14.54 -5.79
C PHE A 756 6.40 -14.00 -5.86
N THR A 757 7.25 -14.35 -4.90
CA THR A 757 8.64 -13.87 -4.79
C THR A 757 9.62 -15.04 -4.86
N ILE A 758 10.77 -14.82 -5.50
CA ILE A 758 11.88 -15.78 -5.59
C ILE A 758 13.17 -15.04 -5.27
N ARG A 759 13.95 -15.57 -4.35
CA ARG A 759 15.31 -15.07 -4.08
C ARG A 759 16.32 -15.93 -4.81
N THR A 760 17.11 -15.32 -5.68
CA THR A 760 18.22 -15.97 -6.38
C THR A 760 19.55 -15.56 -5.76
N VAL A 761 20.36 -16.55 -5.38
CA VAL A 761 21.65 -16.34 -4.72
C VAL A 761 22.81 -16.98 -5.50
N ALA A 762 24.03 -16.50 -5.26
CA ALA A 762 25.22 -17.01 -5.93
C ALA A 762 25.52 -18.43 -5.45
N ARG A 763 25.98 -19.29 -6.38
CA ARG A 763 26.48 -20.62 -6.05
C ARG A 763 27.94 -20.50 -5.60
N SER A 764 28.25 -20.85 -4.35
CA SER A 764 29.64 -20.92 -3.88
C SER A 764 30.32 -22.19 -4.43
N THR A 765 31.59 -22.07 -4.82
CA THR A 765 32.42 -23.16 -5.39
C THR A 765 33.63 -23.51 -4.52
N ASP A 766 33.71 -23.01 -3.28
CA ASP A 766 34.87 -23.18 -2.39
C ASP A 766 34.63 -24.32 -1.38
N PRO A 767 35.58 -25.27 -1.20
CA PRO A 767 35.52 -26.25 -0.12
C PRO A 767 35.76 -25.58 1.25
N ALA A 768 35.18 -26.15 2.30
CA ALA A 768 35.31 -25.69 3.68
C ALA A 768 36.78 -25.44 4.08
N ALA A 769 37.15 -24.22 4.43
CA ALA A 769 38.43 -23.95 5.09
C ALA A 769 38.16 -23.34 6.46
N THR A 770 38.51 -24.10 7.51
CA THR A 770 38.68 -23.53 8.86
C THR A 770 40.17 -23.28 9.04
N VAL A 771 40.54 -22.05 9.40
CA VAL A 771 41.92 -21.72 9.77
C VAL A 771 42.02 -21.87 11.28
N THR A 772 42.63 -22.97 11.72
CA THR A 772 42.89 -23.27 13.13
C THR A 772 44.34 -22.96 13.46
N PHE A 773 44.59 -22.31 14.60
CA PHE A 773 45.96 -22.10 15.10
C PHE A 773 46.42 -23.24 16.05
N GLU A 774 45.53 -24.17 16.39
CA GLU A 774 45.82 -25.37 17.17
C GLU A 774 46.89 -26.26 16.51
N GLY A 775 47.86 -26.73 17.30
CA GLY A 775 48.92 -27.64 16.85
C GLY A 775 50.14 -26.98 16.18
N LEU A 776 50.11 -25.66 15.96
CA LEU A 776 51.26 -24.92 15.39
C LEU A 776 52.37 -24.73 16.45
N THR A 777 53.61 -25.13 16.14
CA THR A 777 54.76 -24.95 17.04
C THR A 777 55.20 -23.49 17.11
N ASN A 778 55.56 -23.02 18.30
CA ASN A 778 56.07 -21.66 18.56
C ASN A 778 57.21 -21.30 17.59
N THR A 779 56.92 -20.52 16.55
CA THR A 779 57.95 -19.99 15.66
C THR A 779 58.63 -18.84 16.38
N SER A 780 59.88 -19.10 16.77
CA SER A 780 60.74 -18.28 17.62
C SER A 780 60.64 -16.77 17.38
N ALA A 781 60.62 -16.03 18.49
CA ALA A 781 60.75 -14.59 18.59
C ALA A 781 61.92 -14.04 17.75
N SER A 782 61.64 -13.47 16.58
CA SER A 782 62.47 -12.41 16.02
C SER A 782 61.73 -11.09 16.19
N ASN A 783 62.46 -10.05 16.60
CA ASN A 783 61.94 -8.69 16.74
C ASN A 783 61.79 -7.98 15.38
N THR A 784 61.61 -8.74 14.30
CA THR A 784 61.42 -8.24 12.94
C THR A 784 60.00 -8.56 12.48
N PRO A 785 59.24 -7.58 11.96
CA PRO A 785 57.85 -7.77 11.56
C PRO A 785 57.77 -8.60 10.26
N GLU A 786 57.85 -9.92 10.38
CA GLU A 786 57.61 -10.82 9.25
C GLU A 786 56.13 -11.24 9.19
N PRO A 787 55.53 -11.33 7.99
CA PRO A 787 54.18 -11.88 7.81
C PRO A 787 54.08 -13.33 8.32
N LEU A 788 52.97 -13.68 8.94
CA LEU A 788 52.69 -15.05 9.37
C LEU A 788 51.77 -15.73 8.36
N ASP A 789 52.20 -16.84 7.76
CA ASP A 789 51.40 -17.60 6.78
C ASP A 789 50.81 -18.87 7.41
N VAL A 790 49.48 -19.01 7.39
CA VAL A 790 48.76 -20.16 7.97
C VAL A 790 47.60 -20.58 7.05
N SER A 791 47.57 -21.86 6.65
CA SER A 791 46.44 -22.49 5.93
C SER A 791 45.96 -21.77 4.67
N GLY A 792 46.88 -21.15 3.91
CA GLY A 792 46.56 -20.39 2.68
C GLY A 792 46.16 -18.93 2.91
N TYR A 793 46.39 -18.41 4.11
CA TYR A 793 46.13 -17.03 4.51
C TYR A 793 47.42 -16.39 5.07
N ARG A 794 47.70 -15.16 4.64
CA ARG A 794 48.85 -14.36 5.05
C ARG A 794 48.43 -13.25 5.99
N PHE A 795 48.98 -13.22 7.20
CA PHE A 795 48.68 -12.25 8.24
C PHE A 795 49.80 -11.21 8.35
N THR A 796 49.44 -9.93 8.27
CA THR A 796 50.39 -8.80 8.40
C THR A 796 49.89 -7.79 9.42
N SER A 797 50.78 -7.28 10.27
CA SER A 797 50.49 -6.16 11.19
C SER A 797 51.08 -4.85 10.66
N PHE A 798 50.34 -3.74 10.76
CA PHE A 798 50.80 -2.41 10.34
C PHE A 798 50.31 -1.31 11.30
N GLY A 799 51.20 -0.37 11.68
CA GLY A 799 50.88 0.76 12.57
C GLY A 799 52.05 1.20 13.47
N ASN A 800 52.14 2.51 13.76
CA ASN A 800 53.27 3.16 14.46
C ASN A 800 53.22 2.98 15.99
N SER A 801 53.96 2.02 16.54
CA SER A 801 54.68 2.16 17.81
C SER A 801 55.58 0.93 18.02
N GLY A 802 56.85 1.17 18.36
CA GLY A 802 57.91 0.17 18.28
C GLY A 802 57.70 -1.07 19.15
N GLY A 803 57.35 -2.19 18.50
CA GLY A 803 57.33 -3.51 19.12
C GLY A 803 56.56 -4.58 18.32
N ASN A 804 56.78 -4.70 17.02
CA ASN A 804 55.96 -5.56 16.16
C ASN A 804 56.42 -7.03 16.20
N ALA A 805 55.63 -7.92 16.81
CA ALA A 805 55.68 -9.35 16.55
C ALA A 805 54.28 -9.98 16.70
N LEU A 806 53.71 -10.44 15.58
CA LEU A 806 52.63 -11.43 15.58
C LEU A 806 53.26 -12.77 15.98
N GLN A 807 52.81 -13.37 17.07
CA GLN A 807 53.36 -14.64 17.59
C GLN A 807 52.26 -15.66 17.80
N ILE A 808 52.56 -16.93 17.60
CA ILE A 808 51.71 -18.03 18.07
C ILE A 808 52.20 -18.40 19.46
N LEU A 809 51.46 -18.02 20.49
CA LEU A 809 51.78 -18.37 21.87
C LEU A 809 51.00 -19.63 22.26
N GLY A 810 51.70 -20.61 22.83
CA GLY A 810 51.11 -21.85 23.35
C GLY A 810 50.72 -21.77 24.83
N THR A 811 50.45 -22.93 25.44
CA THR A 811 49.96 -23.15 26.82
C THR A 811 50.74 -22.45 27.96
N ALA A 812 51.85 -21.77 27.64
CA ALA A 812 52.71 -21.00 28.53
C ALA A 812 52.01 -19.87 29.32
N GLN A 813 50.79 -19.46 28.93
CA GLN A 813 49.95 -18.52 29.69
C GLN A 813 48.58 -19.09 30.08
N SER A 814 48.52 -20.39 30.36
CA SER A 814 47.29 -21.07 30.84
C SER A 814 46.18 -21.19 29.80
N TRP A 815 46.49 -21.04 28.52
CA TRP A 815 45.53 -21.24 27.44
C TRP A 815 45.36 -22.73 27.14
N ALA A 816 44.13 -23.14 26.85
CA ALA A 816 43.84 -24.51 26.45
C ALA A 816 44.44 -24.86 25.07
N ASN A 817 44.65 -23.86 24.21
CA ASN A 817 45.04 -23.97 22.81
C ASN A 817 46.09 -22.92 22.41
N ASN A 818 46.81 -23.16 21.30
CA ASN A 818 47.70 -22.17 20.69
C ASN A 818 46.86 -21.10 19.98
N VAL A 819 47.12 -19.81 20.26
CA VAL A 819 46.38 -18.68 19.65
C VAL A 819 47.34 -17.62 19.10
N LEU A 820 46.84 -16.84 18.16
CA LEU A 820 47.59 -15.74 17.55
C LEU A 820 47.58 -14.52 18.49
N PHE A 821 48.77 -14.06 18.87
CA PHE A 821 48.99 -13.04 19.89
C PHE A 821 49.68 -11.80 19.30
N SER A 822 49.26 -10.61 19.78
CA SER A 822 49.92 -9.33 19.50
C SER A 822 50.30 -8.63 20.80
N LYS A 823 51.55 -8.19 20.91
CA LYS A 823 52.16 -7.65 22.15
C LYS A 823 51.83 -6.18 22.44
N PHE A 824 51.28 -5.43 21.47
CA PHE A 824 50.91 -4.02 21.64
C PHE A 824 49.55 -3.73 20.99
N TRP A 825 48.64 -3.13 21.76
CA TRP A 825 47.29 -2.80 21.30
C TRP A 825 47.26 -1.41 20.64
N GLY A 826 46.81 -1.36 19.38
CA GLY A 826 46.79 -0.17 18.50
C GLY A 826 47.22 -0.44 17.05
N SER A 827 47.68 -1.65 16.73
CA SER A 827 48.10 -2.04 15.37
C SER A 827 46.93 -2.64 14.56
N ASN A 828 46.87 -2.32 13.27
CA ASN A 828 45.90 -2.91 12.35
C ASN A 828 46.43 -4.25 11.83
N HIS A 829 45.55 -5.22 11.63
CA HIS A 829 45.91 -6.55 11.11
C HIS A 829 45.22 -6.82 9.79
N ARG A 830 45.98 -7.19 8.76
CA ARG A 830 45.48 -7.57 7.43
C ARG A 830 45.67 -9.05 7.20
N ILE A 831 44.63 -9.70 6.72
CA ILE A 831 44.61 -11.11 6.33
C ILE A 831 44.43 -11.15 4.82
N VAL A 832 45.39 -11.73 4.10
CA VAL A 832 45.36 -11.86 2.64
C VAL A 832 45.17 -13.33 2.29
N ARG A 833 44.13 -13.63 1.51
CA ARG A 833 43.90 -14.95 0.94
C ARG A 833 44.91 -15.25 -0.17
N ALA A 834 45.16 -16.53 -0.41
CA ALA A 834 45.93 -16.98 -1.58
C ALA A 834 45.35 -16.48 -2.93
N ASP A 835 44.05 -16.15 -3.01
CA ASP A 835 43.39 -15.58 -4.19
C ASP A 835 43.50 -14.05 -4.30
N GLY A 836 44.25 -13.40 -3.40
CA GLY A 836 44.51 -11.97 -3.39
C GLY A 836 43.47 -11.11 -2.68
N ARG A 837 42.35 -11.69 -2.20
CA ARG A 837 41.35 -10.92 -1.42
C ARG A 837 41.88 -10.62 -0.02
N THR A 838 41.57 -9.43 0.49
CA THR A 838 42.08 -8.93 1.78
C THR A 838 40.95 -8.69 2.79
N PHE A 839 41.19 -9.03 4.05
CA PHE A 839 40.35 -8.68 5.20
C PHE A 839 41.17 -7.85 6.17
N ASP A 840 40.64 -6.71 6.61
CA ASP A 840 41.37 -5.83 7.51
C ASP A 840 40.62 -5.68 8.84
N LEU A 841 41.33 -5.95 9.93
CA LEU A 841 40.91 -5.66 11.28
C LEU A 841 41.50 -4.28 11.66
N PHE A 842 40.66 -3.26 11.68
CA PHE A 842 41.06 -1.88 11.98
C PHE A 842 40.57 -1.45 13.36
N GLU A 843 41.41 -0.74 14.11
CA GLU A 843 41.01 0.14 15.22
C GLU A 843 40.18 -0.51 16.35
N LEU A 844 40.85 -0.81 17.47
CA LEU A 844 40.23 -1.09 18.77
C LEU A 844 40.40 0.17 19.63
N GLU A 845 39.51 1.14 19.43
CA GLU A 845 39.61 2.46 20.04
C GLU A 845 39.09 2.43 21.50
N LEU A 846 39.85 3.07 22.41
CA LEU A 846 39.57 3.15 23.83
C LEU A 846 39.25 4.61 24.20
N ALA A 847 38.14 5.13 23.69
CA ALA A 847 37.66 6.46 24.08
C ALA A 847 37.01 6.40 25.48
N ALA A 848 37.59 7.16 26.41
CA ALA A 848 37.05 7.56 27.71
C ALA A 848 36.06 6.58 28.40
N HIS A 849 36.64 5.65 29.15
CA HIS A 849 36.13 5.04 30.38
C HIS A 849 34.85 4.18 30.44
N GLN A 850 33.95 4.05 29.45
CA GLN A 850 32.75 3.18 29.64
C GLN A 850 32.23 2.33 28.48
N ALA A 851 32.73 2.43 27.24
CA ALA A 851 32.38 1.51 26.15
C ALA A 851 33.62 1.10 25.34
N ARG A 852 33.89 -0.21 25.21
CA ARG A 852 35.00 -0.75 24.40
C ARG A 852 34.42 -1.34 23.11
N SER A 853 34.98 -1.05 21.94
CA SER A 853 34.50 -1.61 20.66
C SER A 853 35.63 -1.96 19.67
N ALA A 854 35.41 -2.97 18.82
CA ALA A 854 36.28 -3.33 17.70
C ALA A 854 35.60 -3.07 16.36
N LYS A 855 36.32 -2.49 15.39
CA LYS A 855 35.82 -2.28 14.03
C LYS A 855 36.39 -3.33 13.07
N ILE A 856 35.53 -3.95 12.27
CA ILE A 856 35.92 -4.95 11.28
C ILE A 856 35.57 -4.41 9.90
N THR A 857 36.55 -4.38 8.99
CA THR A 857 36.38 -3.89 7.62
C THR A 857 36.66 -4.99 6.61
N GLY A 858 35.72 -5.21 5.69
CA GLY A 858 35.88 -6.17 4.61
C GLY A 858 35.51 -5.61 3.25
N PHE A 859 35.95 -6.30 2.22
CA PHE A 859 35.72 -5.92 0.83
C PHE A 859 34.95 -7.04 0.12
N ALA A 860 33.78 -6.70 -0.44
CA ALA A 860 33.05 -7.58 -1.33
C ALA A 860 33.70 -7.62 -2.74
N PRO A 861 33.39 -8.62 -3.59
CA PRO A 861 33.77 -8.57 -5.01
C PRO A 861 33.33 -7.26 -5.64
N GLY A 862 34.26 -6.54 -6.29
CA GLY A 862 34.02 -5.20 -6.85
C GLY A 862 34.55 -4.04 -6.00
N GLY A 863 35.24 -4.29 -4.88
CA GLY A 863 35.95 -3.26 -4.11
C GLY A 863 35.09 -2.44 -3.16
N ILE A 864 33.84 -2.84 -2.95
CA ILE A 864 32.90 -2.17 -2.03
C ILE A 864 33.37 -2.40 -0.59
N ARG A 865 33.71 -1.31 0.11
CA ARG A 865 34.11 -1.30 1.52
C ARG A 865 32.87 -1.43 2.42
N MET A 866 32.90 -2.36 3.36
CA MET A 866 31.86 -2.53 4.38
C MET A 866 32.48 -2.59 5.77
N GLU A 867 31.84 -1.95 6.75
CA GLU A 867 32.37 -1.77 8.11
C GLU A 867 31.34 -2.21 9.17
N ARG A 868 31.80 -2.88 10.23
CA ARG A 868 30.96 -3.22 11.40
C ARG A 868 31.71 -2.94 12.70
N VAL A 869 31.04 -2.33 13.66
CA VAL A 869 31.55 -2.07 15.02
C VAL A 869 30.94 -3.05 16.01
N VAL A 870 31.75 -3.66 16.87
CA VAL A 870 31.36 -4.69 17.85
C VAL A 870 31.77 -4.24 19.24
N ASN A 871 30.82 -4.14 20.18
CA ASN A 871 31.11 -3.75 21.56
C ASN A 871 31.63 -4.94 22.39
N ILE A 872 32.68 -4.74 23.19
CA ILE A 872 33.38 -5.76 23.98
C ILE A 872 33.18 -5.49 25.48
N PRO A 873 32.44 -6.35 26.22
CA PRO A 873 32.24 -6.19 27.66
C PRO A 873 33.45 -6.60 28.51
N LEU A 874 33.53 -6.08 29.74
CA LEU A 874 34.64 -6.23 30.69
C LEU A 874 34.53 -7.52 31.53
N GLN A 875 34.98 -8.68 31.04
CA GLN A 875 35.15 -9.90 31.87
C GLN A 875 36.35 -10.76 31.42
N ARG A 876 37.06 -11.39 32.39
CA ARG A 876 38.13 -12.40 32.18
C ARG A 876 37.52 -13.75 31.74
N GLN A 877 36.92 -13.82 30.55
CA GLN A 877 36.45 -15.07 29.94
C GLN A 877 36.63 -15.00 28.41
N PRO A 878 36.99 -16.12 27.75
CA PRO A 878 37.06 -16.17 26.29
C PRO A 878 35.67 -15.95 25.69
N MET A 879 35.44 -14.79 25.06
CA MET A 879 34.25 -14.51 24.27
C MET A 879 34.57 -13.56 23.13
N THR A 880 34.22 -13.95 21.89
CA THR A 880 32.99 -13.49 21.20
C THR A 880 32.96 -14.15 19.84
N LYS A 881 31.91 -14.92 19.55
CA LYS A 881 31.56 -15.35 18.19
C LYS A 881 31.02 -14.14 17.45
N VAL A 882 31.80 -13.53 16.56
CA VAL A 882 31.27 -12.53 15.63
C VAL A 882 30.87 -13.26 14.34
N SER A 883 29.57 -13.60 14.21
CA SER A 883 29.02 -13.96 12.90
C SER A 883 28.73 -12.66 12.14
N LEU A 884 29.50 -12.46 11.08
CA LEU A 884 29.24 -11.45 10.08
C LEU A 884 28.39 -12.14 9.01
N ASP A 885 27.22 -11.60 8.64
CA ASP A 885 26.34 -12.18 7.60
C ASP A 885 26.93 -12.03 6.19
N TRP A 886 28.22 -12.28 6.05
CA TRP A 886 29.00 -12.11 4.83
C TRP A 886 29.01 -13.41 4.05
N ILE A 887 29.23 -13.30 2.74
CA ILE A 887 29.25 -14.43 1.81
C ILE A 887 30.43 -15.40 2.10
N THR A 888 31.34 -15.11 3.04
CA THR A 888 32.53 -15.96 3.27
C THR A 888 33.02 -16.14 4.70
N LEU A 889 32.53 -15.46 5.77
CA LEU A 889 33.10 -15.59 7.12
C LEU A 889 32.04 -15.97 8.17
N GLU A 890 32.20 -17.11 8.83
CA GLU A 890 31.25 -17.67 9.80
C GLU A 890 31.65 -17.36 11.26
N LYS A 891 32.96 -17.25 11.55
CA LYS A 891 33.49 -17.15 12.91
C LYS A 891 34.83 -16.38 12.97
N VAL A 892 34.95 -15.45 13.93
CA VAL A 892 36.22 -14.91 14.48
C VAL A 892 36.10 -14.95 16.00
N GLU A 893 37.10 -15.50 16.70
CA GLU A 893 37.15 -15.53 18.17
C GLU A 893 38.33 -14.72 18.71
N VAL A 894 38.04 -13.76 19.59
CA VAL A 894 39.05 -12.92 20.27
C VAL A 894 38.98 -13.19 21.78
N GLN A 895 40.12 -13.43 22.42
CA GLN A 895 40.27 -13.60 23.86
C GLN A 895 41.03 -12.42 24.48
N TRP A 896 40.60 -11.96 25.67
CA TRP A 896 41.20 -10.80 26.36
C TRP A 896 41.68 -11.17 27.77
N TYR A 897 42.86 -10.67 28.17
CA TYR A 897 43.42 -10.86 29.51
C TYR A 897 44.08 -9.57 30.05
N GLU A 898 43.73 -9.21 31.28
CA GLU A 898 44.53 -8.31 32.13
C GLU A 898 45.47 -9.18 32.96
N LEU A 899 46.77 -9.17 32.62
CA LEU A 899 47.81 -9.76 33.45
C LEU A 899 48.17 -8.77 34.56
N ASP A 900 47.94 -9.16 35.81
CA ASP A 900 48.57 -8.53 36.96
C ASP A 900 50.03 -8.98 37.00
N ASN A 901 50.88 -8.41 36.14
CA ASN A 901 52.31 -8.54 36.32
C ASN A 901 52.81 -7.34 37.13
N ALA A 902 53.47 -7.65 38.24
CA ALA A 902 54.13 -6.72 39.16
C ALA A 902 55.31 -5.92 38.55
N ALA A 903 55.32 -5.68 37.24
CA ALA A 903 56.33 -4.90 36.55
C ALA A 903 55.76 -4.24 35.27
N GLY A 904 54.95 -3.19 35.43
CA GLY A 904 54.61 -2.24 34.36
C GLY A 904 53.51 -2.69 33.40
N GLY A 905 52.41 -1.94 33.37
CA GLY A 905 51.16 -2.29 32.70
C GLY A 905 51.22 -2.45 31.18
N GLY A 906 50.57 -3.50 30.69
CA GLY A 906 50.17 -3.67 29.29
C GLY A 906 48.91 -4.54 29.21
N ARG A 907 47.90 -4.07 28.46
CA ARG A 907 46.65 -4.81 28.18
C ARG A 907 46.84 -5.64 26.91
N ASN A 908 46.51 -6.94 26.93
CA ASN A 908 46.79 -7.88 25.84
C ASN A 908 45.51 -8.51 25.24
N GLY A 909 45.54 -8.92 23.96
CA GLY A 909 44.45 -9.62 23.29
C GLY A 909 44.96 -10.66 22.28
N ALA A 910 44.23 -11.76 22.12
CA ALA A 910 44.60 -12.92 21.29
C ALA A 910 43.46 -13.39 20.38
N LEU A 911 43.76 -14.05 19.25
CA LEU A 911 42.80 -14.51 18.24
C LEU A 911 42.91 -16.04 18.05
N ASP A 912 41.80 -16.75 18.21
CA ASP A 912 41.78 -18.22 18.43
C ASP A 912 41.42 -19.03 17.17
N ASN A 913 40.38 -18.66 16.42
CA ASN A 913 39.97 -19.36 15.19
C ASN A 913 39.28 -18.42 14.17
N ILE A 914 39.44 -18.74 12.87
CA ILE A 914 38.69 -18.10 11.77
C ILE A 914 38.04 -19.17 10.88
N LYS A 915 36.71 -19.12 10.70
CA LYS A 915 35.96 -20.09 9.88
C LYS A 915 35.30 -19.42 8.68
N PHE A 916 35.42 -20.04 7.49
CA PHE A 916 34.81 -19.58 6.25
C PHE A 916 33.67 -20.54 5.79
N ASN A 917 32.58 -20.02 5.22
CA ASN A 917 31.35 -20.79 4.96
C ASN A 917 31.43 -21.72 3.72
N THR A 918 30.76 -22.88 3.79
CA THR A 918 30.74 -23.98 2.79
C THR A 918 29.50 -23.98 1.91
N GLY A 919 29.67 -23.71 0.62
CA GLY A 919 28.64 -23.99 -0.37
C GLY A 919 28.75 -25.40 -0.92
N THR A 920 28.41 -26.44 -0.16
CA THR A 920 28.17 -27.80 -0.70
C THR A 920 27.48 -28.66 0.35
N GLY A 921 26.16 -28.82 0.24
CA GLY A 921 25.42 -29.75 1.08
C GLY A 921 23.92 -29.54 0.96
N ILE A 922 23.29 -30.21 -0.01
CA ILE A 922 21.86 -30.48 0.02
C ILE A 922 21.66 -31.71 0.92
N PRO A 923 20.85 -31.58 1.99
CA PRO A 923 19.86 -32.60 2.33
C PRO A 923 18.48 -32.13 1.87
N GLY A 924 17.68 -33.06 1.37
CA GLY A 924 16.44 -32.81 0.64
C GLY A 924 15.35 -32.03 1.40
N GLY A 925 14.37 -31.60 0.61
CA GLY A 925 13.23 -30.75 0.95
C GLY A 925 12.77 -30.74 2.41
N GLY A 926 12.85 -29.56 3.02
CA GLY A 926 12.20 -29.18 4.26
C GLY A 926 12.17 -27.65 4.35
N THR A 927 10.98 -27.07 4.51
CA THR A 927 10.73 -25.63 4.63
C THR A 927 11.50 -25.02 5.81
N GLY A 928 12.30 -23.97 5.59
CA GLY A 928 12.85 -23.16 6.68
C GLY A 928 11.77 -22.35 7.42
N PRO A 929 11.99 -21.94 8.69
CA PRO A 929 11.02 -21.18 9.48
C PRO A 929 10.73 -19.80 8.86
N SER A 930 9.48 -19.33 8.93
CA SER A 930 9.01 -18.03 8.38
C SER A 930 9.54 -16.78 9.08
N GLN A 931 10.39 -16.96 10.09
CA GLN A 931 11.07 -15.93 10.88
C GLN A 931 10.16 -15.00 11.70
N THR A 932 8.89 -15.39 11.89
CA THR A 932 7.88 -14.58 12.58
C THR A 932 6.97 -15.45 13.46
N VAL A 933 6.27 -14.85 14.42
CA VAL A 933 5.14 -15.44 15.16
C VAL A 933 3.91 -14.55 15.06
N ASN A 934 2.70 -15.12 15.18
CA ASN A 934 1.45 -14.35 15.15
C ASN A 934 1.17 -13.74 16.51
N ARG A 935 0.66 -12.51 16.54
CA ARG A 935 0.10 -11.89 17.74
C ARG A 935 -1.35 -11.50 17.46
N ASP A 936 -2.27 -11.99 18.28
CA ASP A 936 -3.65 -11.55 18.37
C ASP A 936 -3.81 -10.68 19.63
N TYR A 937 -4.58 -9.59 19.58
CA TYR A 937 -4.82 -8.73 20.74
C TYR A 937 -6.28 -8.29 20.86
N TRP A 938 -6.74 -8.10 22.08
CA TRP A 938 -8.08 -7.70 22.48
C TRP A 938 -7.99 -6.46 23.37
N THR A 939 -8.42 -5.31 22.86
CA THR A 939 -8.44 -4.04 23.61
C THR A 939 -9.76 -3.86 24.36
N GLY A 940 -9.76 -2.99 25.37
CA GLY A 940 -10.94 -2.69 26.19
C GLY A 940 -11.28 -3.79 27.20
N ILE A 941 -10.30 -4.63 27.57
CA ILE A 941 -10.44 -5.61 28.65
C ILE A 941 -9.81 -4.99 29.90
N SER A 942 -10.63 -4.54 30.84
CA SER A 942 -10.14 -3.96 32.11
C SER A 942 -9.58 -5.02 33.06
N GLY A 943 -8.67 -4.61 33.94
CA GLY A 943 -8.04 -5.48 34.95
C GLY A 943 -6.71 -6.08 34.47
N THR A 944 -6.01 -6.78 35.36
CA THR A 944 -4.63 -7.23 35.11
C THR A 944 -4.51 -8.75 34.96
N SER A 945 -5.57 -9.52 35.23
CA SER A 945 -5.50 -10.98 35.26
C SER A 945 -5.71 -11.64 33.90
N ILE A 946 -4.89 -12.64 33.54
CA ILE A 946 -5.07 -13.48 32.33
C ILE A 946 -6.48 -14.08 32.26
N THR A 947 -7.10 -14.40 33.39
CA THR A 947 -8.48 -14.91 33.45
C THR A 947 -9.47 -13.93 32.81
N THR A 948 -9.25 -12.61 32.94
CA THR A 948 -10.11 -11.59 32.31
C THR A 948 -9.97 -11.56 30.79
N LEU A 949 -8.81 -11.97 30.25
CA LEU A 949 -8.60 -12.21 28.82
C LEU A 949 -9.26 -13.52 28.39
N THR A 950 -9.00 -14.63 29.08
CA THR A 950 -9.43 -15.97 28.63
C THR A 950 -10.91 -16.26 28.83
N THR A 951 -11.58 -15.55 29.74
CA THR A 951 -13.04 -15.61 29.93
C THR A 951 -13.81 -14.56 29.14
N ASN A 952 -13.12 -13.65 28.44
CA ASN A 952 -13.77 -12.69 27.57
C ASN A 952 -14.50 -13.43 26.43
N ALA A 953 -15.75 -13.07 26.16
CA ALA A 953 -16.57 -13.74 25.15
C ALA A 953 -15.97 -13.72 23.73
N ASN A 954 -15.06 -12.76 23.46
CA ASN A 954 -14.36 -12.64 22.18
C ASN A 954 -13.04 -13.44 22.13
N TYR A 955 -12.56 -13.98 23.25
CA TYR A 955 -11.39 -14.85 23.28
C TYR A 955 -11.82 -16.32 23.13
N PRO A 956 -11.14 -17.14 22.29
CA PRO A 956 -9.94 -16.83 21.50
C PRO A 956 -10.21 -16.37 20.06
N SER A 957 -11.48 -16.25 19.65
CA SER A 957 -11.87 -16.31 18.23
C SER A 957 -12.08 -14.96 17.54
N ASN A 958 -12.28 -13.88 18.30
CA ASN A 958 -12.62 -12.55 17.80
C ASN A 958 -11.68 -11.45 18.36
N PRO A 959 -10.37 -11.47 18.03
CA PRO A 959 -9.45 -10.41 18.47
C PRO A 959 -9.81 -9.04 17.91
N THR A 960 -9.48 -7.97 18.64
CA THR A 960 -9.57 -6.58 18.16
C THR A 960 -8.65 -6.36 16.96
N GLY A 961 -7.49 -7.01 16.95
CA GLY A 961 -6.55 -6.98 15.83
C GLY A 961 -5.48 -8.06 15.94
N SER A 962 -4.70 -8.19 14.88
CA SER A 962 -3.60 -9.17 14.80
C SER A 962 -2.45 -8.66 13.95
N ASP A 963 -1.22 -9.04 14.28
CA ASP A 963 -0.01 -8.78 13.50
C ASP A 963 1.04 -9.91 13.69
N THR A 964 2.30 -9.67 13.29
CA THR A 964 3.41 -10.61 13.48
C THR A 964 4.61 -9.98 14.17
N LEU A 965 5.35 -10.77 14.94
CA LEU A 965 6.57 -10.36 15.64
C LEU A 965 7.80 -11.09 15.10
N THR A 966 8.93 -10.39 14.98
CA THR A 966 10.25 -10.92 14.54
C THR A 966 11.18 -11.29 15.70
N SER A 967 10.63 -11.34 16.92
CA SER A 967 11.25 -11.92 18.13
C SER A 967 10.13 -12.19 19.15
N LEU A 968 10.38 -12.98 20.20
CA LEU A 968 9.41 -13.13 21.30
C LEU A 968 9.45 -11.93 22.24
N ARG A 969 9.27 -10.72 21.70
CA ARG A 969 9.10 -9.47 22.44
C ARG A 969 8.04 -8.63 21.75
N ALA A 970 6.99 -8.27 22.49
CA ALA A 970 5.96 -7.39 21.98
C ALA A 970 6.53 -5.97 21.83
N VAL A 971 6.34 -5.37 20.65
CA VAL A 971 6.70 -3.99 20.32
C VAL A 971 5.49 -3.29 19.69
N ASN A 972 5.48 -1.95 19.68
CA ASN A 972 4.46 -1.20 18.95
C ASN A 972 4.71 -1.33 17.43
N TRP A 973 3.73 -1.83 16.68
CA TRP A 973 3.88 -2.04 15.24
C TRP A 973 3.98 -0.72 14.45
N ALA A 974 3.40 0.37 14.98
CA ALA A 974 3.47 1.71 14.41
C ALA A 974 4.78 2.44 14.77
N ASN A 975 5.52 1.95 15.77
CA ASN A 975 6.82 2.47 16.16
C ASN A 975 7.68 1.35 16.75
N THR A 976 8.45 0.69 15.90
CA THR A 976 9.28 -0.46 16.29
C THR A 976 10.41 -0.12 17.27
N THR A 977 10.68 1.16 17.52
CA THR A 977 11.60 1.62 18.57
C THR A 977 10.91 1.71 19.95
N GLN A 978 9.58 1.82 19.96
CA GLN A 978 8.77 1.80 21.17
C GLN A 978 8.49 0.35 21.55
N THR A 979 9.24 -0.11 22.54
CA THR A 979 9.23 -1.49 23.01
C THR A 979 8.57 -1.65 24.38
N SER A 980 7.92 -0.56 24.83
CA SER A 980 6.99 -0.54 25.94
C SER A 980 5.94 0.58 25.81
N ASN A 981 4.82 0.46 26.53
CA ASN A 981 3.74 1.47 26.63
C ASN A 981 3.03 1.72 25.29
N TRP A 982 2.35 0.69 24.80
CA TRP A 982 1.59 0.63 23.55
C TRP A 982 0.12 1.06 23.70
N ALA A 983 -0.59 0.59 24.74
CA ALA A 983 -2.00 0.87 25.04
C ALA A 983 -2.36 0.43 26.47
N ASP A 984 -3.38 1.01 27.10
CA ASP A 984 -3.93 0.51 28.38
C ASP A 984 -5.14 -0.42 28.18
N SER A 985 -5.39 -1.29 29.17
CA SER A 985 -6.54 -2.20 29.28
C SER A 985 -6.72 -3.12 28.07
N TYR A 986 -5.70 -3.92 27.77
CA TYR A 986 -5.76 -4.95 26.72
C TYR A 986 -5.28 -6.33 27.19
N GLY A 987 -5.52 -7.34 26.35
CA GLY A 987 -4.85 -8.62 26.44
C GLY A 987 -4.33 -9.07 25.08
N GLN A 988 -3.27 -9.88 25.04
CA GLN A 988 -2.66 -10.37 23.82
C GLN A 988 -2.28 -11.85 23.93
N ARG A 989 -2.35 -12.53 22.78
CA ARG A 989 -1.88 -13.89 22.56
C ARG A 989 -0.84 -13.88 21.45
N ILE A 990 0.39 -14.27 21.75
CA ILE A 990 1.45 -14.47 20.75
C ILE A 990 1.62 -15.98 20.54
N ARG A 991 1.51 -16.49 19.32
CA ARG A 991 1.56 -17.92 19.02
C ARG A 991 2.31 -18.23 17.73
N GLY A 992 3.00 -19.36 17.71
CA GLY A 992 3.85 -19.77 16.61
C GLY A 992 4.57 -21.07 16.93
N TYR A 993 5.76 -21.25 16.36
CA TYR A 993 6.64 -22.37 16.64
C TYR A 993 8.06 -21.89 16.88
N ILE A 994 8.79 -22.55 17.78
CA ILE A 994 10.24 -22.47 17.88
C ILE A 994 10.80 -23.67 17.11
N VAL A 995 11.70 -23.42 16.16
CA VAL A 995 12.56 -24.42 15.54
C VAL A 995 13.87 -24.45 16.32
N ALA A 996 14.11 -25.51 17.11
CA ALA A 996 15.27 -25.52 17.99
C ALA A 996 16.58 -25.46 17.16
N PRO A 997 17.48 -24.49 17.41
CA PRO A 997 18.71 -24.35 16.63
C PRO A 997 19.79 -25.38 17.02
N ALA A 998 19.64 -26.07 18.14
CA ALA A 998 20.53 -27.12 18.63
C ALA A 998 19.74 -28.15 19.46
N THR A 999 20.27 -29.38 19.55
CA THR A 999 19.72 -30.40 20.44
C THR A 999 20.29 -30.20 21.84
N GLY A 1000 19.44 -30.23 22.87
CA GLY A 1000 19.88 -30.25 24.27
C GLY A 1000 18.93 -29.50 25.20
N SER A 1001 19.42 -29.20 26.41
CA SER A 1001 18.65 -28.53 27.48
C SER A 1001 18.57 -27.01 27.28
N TYR A 1002 17.36 -26.51 27.14
CA TYR A 1002 17.00 -25.08 27.12
C TYR A 1002 16.41 -24.65 28.46
N THR A 1003 16.57 -23.39 28.84
CA THR A 1003 15.83 -22.77 29.95
C THR A 1003 15.18 -21.50 29.43
N PHE A 1004 13.91 -21.25 29.78
CA PHE A 1004 13.15 -20.09 29.30
C PHE A 1004 12.83 -19.14 30.44
N TRP A 1005 12.71 -17.86 30.10
CA TRP A 1005 12.24 -16.82 31.02
C TRP A 1005 11.13 -16.00 30.39
N ILE A 1006 10.19 -15.51 31.21
CA ILE A 1006 9.22 -14.49 30.80
C ILE A 1006 9.38 -13.22 31.65
N SER A 1007 9.28 -12.06 31.01
CA SER A 1007 9.09 -10.75 31.66
C SER A 1007 7.84 -10.12 31.07
N GLY A 1008 7.10 -9.39 31.88
CA GLY A 1008 5.98 -8.60 31.40
C GLY A 1008 5.41 -7.63 32.43
N ASP A 1009 4.67 -6.64 31.92
CA ASP A 1009 3.85 -5.75 32.74
C ASP A 1009 2.50 -6.42 32.97
N ASP A 1010 2.07 -6.54 34.22
CA ASP A 1010 0.94 -7.38 34.68
C ASP A 1010 1.06 -8.89 34.33
N ASP A 1011 -0.06 -9.63 34.37
CA ASP A 1011 -0.04 -11.09 34.28
C ASP A 1011 0.39 -11.56 32.88
N CYS A 1012 1.31 -12.53 32.86
CA CYS A 1012 1.74 -13.18 31.62
C CYS A 1012 2.13 -14.64 31.82
N GLU A 1013 1.98 -15.43 30.76
CA GLU A 1013 2.26 -16.85 30.75
C GLU A 1013 2.99 -17.24 29.46
N PHE A 1014 4.05 -18.03 29.56
CA PHE A 1014 4.71 -18.66 28.42
C PHE A 1014 4.44 -20.17 28.42
N TRP A 1015 3.94 -20.66 27.30
CA TRP A 1015 3.60 -22.05 27.03
C TRP A 1015 4.44 -22.57 25.88
N LEU A 1016 4.97 -23.79 26.03
CA LEU A 1016 5.71 -24.49 24.98
C LEU A 1016 5.22 -25.93 24.90
N SER A 1017 5.00 -26.42 23.69
CA SER A 1017 4.64 -27.80 23.41
C SER A 1017 5.85 -28.71 23.36
N THR A 1018 5.62 -30.00 23.65
CA THR A 1018 6.62 -31.05 23.45
C THR A 1018 6.84 -31.38 21.97
N ASP A 1019 6.00 -30.86 21.07
CA ASP A 1019 6.08 -31.02 19.62
C ASP A 1019 5.39 -29.87 18.86
N ALA A 1020 5.16 -30.03 17.56
CA ALA A 1020 4.46 -29.04 16.74
C ALA A 1020 2.94 -29.00 16.98
N ASN A 1021 2.37 -29.81 17.86
CA ASN A 1021 0.93 -29.78 18.14
C ASN A 1021 0.61 -28.79 19.27
N PRO A 1022 -0.24 -27.77 19.05
CA PRO A 1022 -0.66 -26.83 20.10
C PRO A 1022 -1.35 -27.48 21.31
N ALA A 1023 -1.93 -28.67 21.13
CA ALA A 1023 -2.59 -29.41 22.21
C ALA A 1023 -1.60 -29.90 23.29
N ASN A 1024 -0.32 -30.09 22.92
CA ASN A 1024 0.71 -30.64 23.82
C ASN A 1024 1.48 -29.55 24.60
N ARG A 1025 0.98 -28.30 24.62
CA ARG A 1025 1.64 -27.18 25.31
C ARG A 1025 1.50 -27.23 26.82
N VAL A 1026 2.60 -26.96 27.50
CA VAL A 1026 2.67 -26.84 28.97
C VAL A 1026 3.18 -25.45 29.36
N ARG A 1027 2.68 -24.92 30.47
CA ARG A 1027 3.11 -23.60 30.97
C ARG A 1027 4.50 -23.73 31.58
N LEU A 1028 5.47 -23.04 30.99
CA LEU A 1028 6.87 -23.12 31.38
C LEU A 1028 7.29 -22.00 32.33
N ALA A 1029 6.75 -20.80 32.17
CA ALA A 1029 7.07 -19.62 32.99
C ALA A 1029 5.88 -18.66 33.06
N HIS A 1030 5.73 -17.92 34.15
CA HIS A 1030 4.60 -16.99 34.33
C HIS A 1030 4.85 -15.88 35.38
N ILE A 1031 4.03 -14.84 35.30
CA ILE A 1031 3.82 -13.82 36.32
C ILE A 1031 2.31 -13.75 36.59
N THR A 1032 1.90 -13.83 37.86
CA THR A 1032 0.49 -13.75 38.28
C THR A 1032 0.37 -12.86 39.51
N GLY A 1033 -0.56 -11.90 39.47
CA GLY A 1033 -0.81 -10.94 40.53
C GLY A 1033 0.26 -9.85 40.68
N GLY A 1034 1.04 -9.56 39.64
CA GLY A 1034 2.09 -8.56 39.68
C GLY A 1034 2.72 -8.27 38.32
N TRP A 1035 3.72 -7.38 38.29
CA TRP A 1035 4.40 -6.91 37.07
C TRP A 1035 5.92 -6.86 37.23
N THR A 1036 6.63 -6.73 36.10
CA THR A 1036 8.10 -6.54 36.03
C THR A 1036 8.45 -5.39 35.10
N SER A 1037 9.59 -4.74 35.33
CA SER A 1037 10.14 -3.81 34.34
C SER A 1037 10.51 -4.56 33.06
N ALA A 1038 10.57 -3.87 31.91
CA ALA A 1038 10.93 -4.51 30.65
C ALA A 1038 12.28 -5.25 30.74
N LEU A 1039 12.28 -6.54 30.40
CA LEU A 1039 13.45 -7.45 30.45
C LEU A 1039 14.00 -7.68 31.88
N GLU A 1040 13.20 -7.48 32.92
CA GLU A 1040 13.55 -7.84 34.30
C GLU A 1040 13.17 -9.31 34.56
N TRP A 1041 14.15 -10.23 34.50
CA TRP A 1041 13.91 -11.68 34.45
C TRP A 1041 13.88 -12.40 35.81
N THR A 1042 14.23 -11.71 36.90
CA THR A 1042 14.56 -12.35 38.20
C THR A 1042 13.77 -11.79 39.38
N LYS A 1043 12.67 -11.07 39.15
CA LYS A 1043 11.84 -10.50 40.23
C LYS A 1043 11.01 -11.58 40.92
N TYR A 1044 10.48 -12.54 40.15
CA TYR A 1044 9.73 -13.70 40.66
C TYR A 1044 10.38 -15.01 40.22
N ALA A 1045 10.39 -16.01 41.11
CA ALA A 1045 10.92 -17.34 40.79
C ALA A 1045 10.16 -18.02 39.64
N SER A 1046 8.85 -17.72 39.49
CA SER A 1046 7.97 -18.24 38.43
C SER A 1046 8.33 -17.75 37.03
N GLN A 1047 9.19 -16.72 36.91
CA GLN A 1047 9.64 -16.21 35.62
C GLN A 1047 10.59 -17.16 34.90
N LYS A 1048 11.22 -18.11 35.60
CA LYS A 1048 12.21 -19.05 35.05
C LYS A 1048 11.63 -20.46 34.95
N SER A 1049 11.74 -21.09 33.79
CA SER A 1049 11.34 -22.48 33.58
C SER A 1049 12.33 -23.48 34.19
N ALA A 1050 11.89 -24.72 34.38
CA ALA A 1050 12.82 -25.86 34.45
C ALA A 1050 13.55 -26.05 33.11
N ALA A 1051 14.60 -26.87 33.11
CA ALA A 1051 15.29 -27.29 31.90
C ALA A 1051 14.36 -28.09 30.96
N VAL A 1052 14.30 -27.72 29.69
CA VAL A 1052 13.48 -28.35 28.65
C VAL A 1052 14.38 -28.86 27.53
N ASN A 1053 14.35 -30.16 27.24
CA ASN A 1053 15.15 -30.73 26.17
C ASN A 1053 14.44 -30.55 24.82
N LEU A 1054 15.09 -29.86 23.88
CA LEU A 1054 14.63 -29.70 22.50
C LEU A 1054 15.61 -30.38 21.54
N VAL A 1055 15.11 -30.76 20.35
CA VAL A 1055 15.90 -31.43 19.30
C VAL A 1055 16.08 -30.49 18.12
N GLN A 1056 17.31 -30.35 17.64
CA GLN A 1056 17.67 -29.45 16.54
C GLN A 1056 16.77 -29.68 15.31
N GLY A 1057 16.25 -28.59 14.75
CA GLY A 1057 15.40 -28.61 13.55
C GLY A 1057 13.95 -29.03 13.79
N GLN A 1058 13.59 -29.51 14.99
CA GLN A 1058 12.19 -29.82 15.32
C GLN A 1058 11.40 -28.56 15.66
N ARG A 1059 10.14 -28.52 15.21
CA ARG A 1059 9.17 -27.46 15.53
C ARG A 1059 8.47 -27.77 16.83
N TYR A 1060 8.42 -26.79 17.72
CA TYR A 1060 7.71 -26.84 18.99
C TYR A 1060 6.70 -25.69 19.03
N TYR A 1061 5.41 -25.99 19.17
CA TYR A 1061 4.40 -24.93 19.29
C TYR A 1061 4.67 -24.08 20.53
N LEU A 1062 4.55 -22.76 20.41
CA LEU A 1062 4.66 -21.81 21.52
C LEU A 1062 3.42 -20.92 21.60
N GLU A 1063 3.08 -20.51 22.81
CA GLU A 1063 2.04 -19.51 23.08
C GLU A 1063 2.44 -18.62 24.26
N ILE A 1064 2.25 -17.31 24.12
CA ILE A 1064 2.35 -16.33 25.22
C ILE A 1064 0.96 -15.74 25.40
N LEU A 1065 0.45 -15.76 26.63
CA LEU A 1065 -0.74 -15.00 27.02
C LEU A 1065 -0.27 -13.84 27.90
N HIS A 1066 -0.76 -12.62 27.65
CA HIS A 1066 -0.40 -11.44 28.41
C HIS A 1066 -1.61 -10.53 28.59
N LYS A 1067 -1.82 -10.02 29.81
CA LYS A 1067 -2.89 -9.09 30.16
C LYS A 1067 -2.28 -7.85 30.78
N GLU A 1068 -2.65 -6.68 30.28
CA GLU A 1068 -2.18 -5.38 30.76
C GLU A 1068 -3.39 -4.55 31.24
N GLY A 1069 -3.28 -3.88 32.39
CA GLY A 1069 -4.32 -3.06 32.99
C GLY A 1069 -4.17 -1.57 32.73
N THR A 1070 -3.14 -0.97 33.34
CA THR A 1070 -2.72 0.43 33.11
C THR A 1070 -1.22 0.57 33.37
N GLY A 1071 -0.52 1.43 32.64
CA GLY A 1071 0.83 1.87 33.02
C GLY A 1071 1.90 1.63 31.96
N GLY A 1072 2.91 0.82 32.28
CA GLY A 1072 3.87 0.37 31.28
C GLY A 1072 3.29 -0.84 30.53
N ASP A 1073 3.83 -1.11 29.35
CA ASP A 1073 3.45 -2.34 28.63
C ASP A 1073 4.71 -3.06 28.23
N SER A 1074 4.90 -4.30 28.62
CA SER A 1074 5.98 -5.08 28.05
C SER A 1074 5.65 -6.56 28.16
N VAL A 1075 6.04 -7.36 27.17
CA VAL A 1075 6.15 -8.81 27.37
C VAL A 1075 7.29 -9.33 26.51
N ALA A 1076 8.15 -10.16 27.08
CA ALA A 1076 9.24 -10.79 26.37
C ALA A 1076 9.53 -12.20 26.92
N VAL A 1077 9.98 -13.09 26.04
CA VAL A 1077 10.49 -14.41 26.38
C VAL A 1077 11.97 -14.50 26.00
N GLY A 1078 12.80 -14.77 27.00
CA GLY A 1078 14.22 -15.05 26.84
C GLY A 1078 14.52 -16.53 26.98
N TRP A 1079 15.67 -16.97 26.49
CA TRP A 1079 16.13 -18.34 26.68
C TRP A 1079 17.64 -18.43 27.00
N ALA A 1080 18.06 -19.58 27.51
CA ALA A 1080 19.44 -20.05 27.53
C ALA A 1080 19.45 -21.38 26.79
N ARG A 1081 20.31 -21.49 25.77
CA ARG A 1081 20.48 -22.67 24.92
C ARG A 1081 21.40 -23.69 25.59
N PRO A 1082 21.51 -24.92 25.03
CA PRO A 1082 22.39 -25.95 25.59
C PRO A 1082 23.81 -25.43 25.78
N GLY A 1083 24.35 -25.55 26.99
CA GLY A 1083 25.69 -25.10 27.35
C GLY A 1083 25.82 -23.62 27.75
N GLN A 1084 24.73 -22.83 27.78
CA GLN A 1084 24.75 -21.44 28.22
C GLN A 1084 24.42 -21.30 29.72
N ALA A 1085 24.94 -20.24 30.36
CA ALA A 1085 24.65 -19.94 31.77
C ALA A 1085 23.15 -19.69 31.98
N THR A 1086 22.59 -20.19 33.09
CA THR A 1086 21.15 -20.07 33.39
C THR A 1086 20.86 -19.09 34.52
N THR A 1087 21.74 -18.11 34.77
CA THR A 1087 21.51 -17.03 35.74
C THR A 1087 20.50 -16.00 35.22
N ALA A 1088 20.49 -15.77 33.90
CA ALA A 1088 19.55 -14.92 33.16
C ALA A 1088 19.48 -15.46 31.70
N PRO A 1089 18.47 -15.09 30.90
CA PRO A 1089 18.45 -15.48 29.49
C PRO A 1089 19.64 -14.89 28.72
N SER A 1090 20.21 -15.66 27.78
CA SER A 1090 21.32 -15.21 26.93
C SER A 1090 20.88 -14.17 25.89
N GLU A 1091 19.61 -14.21 25.50
CA GLU A 1091 18.95 -13.30 24.56
C GLU A 1091 17.43 -13.48 24.64
N VAL A 1092 16.67 -12.50 24.13
CA VAL A 1092 15.26 -12.69 23.75
C VAL A 1092 15.22 -13.64 22.56
N VAL A 1093 14.28 -14.60 22.53
CA VAL A 1093 14.20 -15.59 21.44
C VAL A 1093 14.05 -14.86 20.08
N PRO A 1094 15.02 -14.98 19.16
CA PRO A 1094 15.08 -14.18 17.93
C PRO A 1094 14.19 -14.76 16.83
N GLY A 1095 13.75 -13.93 15.88
CA GLY A 1095 12.93 -14.37 14.75
C GLY A 1095 13.56 -15.48 13.91
N SER A 1096 14.89 -15.56 13.83
CA SER A 1096 15.60 -16.59 13.04
C SER A 1096 15.28 -18.04 13.42
N VAL A 1097 14.66 -18.28 14.59
CA VAL A 1097 14.23 -19.61 15.06
C VAL A 1097 12.71 -19.72 15.20
N LEU A 1098 11.95 -18.72 14.74
CA LEU A 1098 10.51 -18.64 14.90
C LEU A 1098 9.77 -18.93 13.59
N ASP A 1099 8.65 -19.64 13.69
CA ASP A 1099 7.76 -19.90 12.56
C ASP A 1099 6.30 -19.56 12.92
N ALA A 1100 5.56 -18.93 12.01
CA ALA A 1100 4.20 -18.47 12.23
C ALA A 1100 3.23 -19.64 12.43
N PHE A 1101 2.22 -19.42 13.26
CA PHE A 1101 1.10 -20.32 13.47
C PHE A 1101 0.12 -20.23 12.29
N THR A 1102 0.07 -21.27 11.45
CA THR A 1102 -0.89 -21.35 10.34
C THR A 1102 -2.14 -22.15 10.76
N THR A 1103 -3.31 -21.50 10.78
CA THR A 1103 -4.60 -22.17 10.90
C THR A 1103 -5.00 -22.75 9.55
N GLY A 1104 -4.37 -23.85 9.16
CA GLY A 1104 -4.64 -24.51 7.87
C GLY A 1104 -3.49 -25.42 7.43
N GLY A 1105 -3.37 -26.58 8.08
CA GLY A 1105 -2.33 -27.57 7.83
C GLY A 1105 -2.80 -28.98 8.15
N GLY A 1106 -4.01 -29.34 7.70
CA GLY A 1106 -4.36 -30.74 7.52
C GLY A 1106 -3.63 -31.27 6.29
N GLY A 1107 -2.56 -32.04 6.50
CA GLY A 1107 -2.22 -33.08 5.53
C GLY A 1107 -3.42 -34.00 5.39
N THR A 1108 -3.70 -34.50 4.19
CA THR A 1108 -4.72 -35.53 3.96
C THR A 1108 -4.60 -36.65 5.00
N PRO A 1109 -5.66 -36.96 5.77
CA PRO A 1109 -5.73 -38.20 6.51
C PRO A 1109 -5.76 -39.36 5.50
N PRO A 1110 -5.00 -40.44 5.72
CA PRO A 1110 -5.32 -41.75 5.14
C PRO A 1110 -6.75 -42.15 5.56
N PRO A 1111 -7.40 -43.10 4.87
CA PRO A 1111 -8.85 -43.35 5.01
C PRO A 1111 -9.25 -43.56 6.47
N THR A 1112 -10.39 -42.99 6.86
CA THR A 1112 -11.06 -43.18 8.14
C THR A 1112 -11.39 -44.66 8.37
N SER A 1113 -10.48 -45.37 9.02
CA SER A 1113 -10.87 -46.30 10.08
C SER A 1113 -10.98 -45.45 11.35
N GLY A 1114 -12.18 -45.33 11.92
CA GLY A 1114 -12.37 -44.59 13.17
C GLY A 1114 -11.42 -45.09 14.25
N PHE A 1115 -10.87 -44.19 15.07
CA PHE A 1115 -10.02 -44.58 16.20
C PHE A 1115 -10.83 -45.48 17.13
N SER A 1116 -10.30 -46.66 17.47
CA SER A 1116 -10.85 -47.50 18.53
C SER A 1116 -9.74 -48.04 19.42
N ALA A 1117 -9.99 -48.06 20.72
CA ALA A 1117 -9.06 -48.56 21.71
C ALA A 1117 -9.79 -49.37 22.78
N LYS A 1118 -9.23 -50.50 23.18
CA LYS A 1118 -9.75 -51.37 24.24
C LYS A 1118 -8.63 -51.64 25.23
N VAL A 1119 -8.73 -51.10 26.45
CA VAL A 1119 -7.68 -51.18 27.47
C VAL A 1119 -8.17 -52.01 28.64
N ASN A 1120 -7.39 -53.04 29.01
CA ASN A 1120 -7.64 -53.88 30.18
C ASN A 1120 -6.64 -53.56 31.29
N PHE A 1121 -7.15 -53.24 32.48
CA PHE A 1121 -6.33 -52.90 33.65
C PHE A 1121 -5.99 -54.17 34.43
N GLN A 1122 -4.70 -54.52 34.50
CA GLN A 1122 -4.24 -55.85 34.92
C GLN A 1122 -2.85 -55.84 35.55
N THR A 1123 -2.38 -56.96 36.10
CA THR A 1123 -0.97 -57.04 36.53
C THR A 1123 -0.04 -57.26 35.33
N SER A 1124 1.24 -56.93 35.46
CA SER A 1124 2.22 -57.14 34.38
C SER A 1124 2.47 -58.62 34.06
N ALA A 1125 2.12 -59.53 34.98
CA ALA A 1125 2.22 -60.97 34.79
C ALA A 1125 0.96 -61.58 34.14
N THR A 1126 -0.17 -60.85 34.14
CA THR A 1126 -1.43 -61.36 33.58
C THR A 1126 -1.38 -61.35 32.06
N THR A 1127 -1.84 -62.42 31.42
CA THR A 1127 -1.97 -62.46 29.96
C THR A 1127 -3.13 -61.58 29.52
N THR A 1128 -2.87 -60.62 28.63
CA THR A 1128 -3.88 -59.66 28.17
C THR A 1128 -5.01 -60.38 27.41
N PRO A 1129 -6.29 -60.10 27.75
CA PRO A 1129 -7.44 -60.61 27.02
C PRO A 1129 -7.36 -60.31 25.51
N ALA A 1130 -7.79 -61.26 24.68
CA ALA A 1130 -7.74 -61.11 23.23
C ALA A 1130 -8.52 -59.86 22.77
N GLY A 1131 -7.88 -59.02 21.96
CA GLY A 1131 -8.45 -57.77 21.45
C GLY A 1131 -8.29 -56.55 22.37
N TYR A 1132 -7.62 -56.68 23.51
CA TYR A 1132 -7.29 -55.58 24.42
C TYR A 1132 -5.79 -55.30 24.45
N VAL A 1133 -5.42 -54.07 24.83
CA VAL A 1133 -4.07 -53.75 25.32
C VAL A 1133 -4.06 -53.73 26.85
N GLY A 1134 -2.99 -54.21 27.46
CA GLY A 1134 -2.87 -54.26 28.92
C GLY A 1134 -2.33 -52.95 29.49
N ASP A 1135 -2.94 -52.43 30.55
CA ASP A 1135 -2.39 -51.39 31.41
C ASP A 1135 -2.07 -52.02 32.77
N SER A 1136 -0.79 -51.97 33.17
CA SER A 1136 -0.37 -52.53 34.46
C SER A 1136 -0.08 -51.50 35.53
N GLY A 1137 -0.69 -50.32 35.41
CA GLY A 1137 -0.49 -49.22 36.33
C GLY A 1137 0.70 -48.32 35.98
N GLN A 1138 1.27 -48.41 34.77
CA GLN A 1138 2.43 -47.59 34.43
C GLN A 1138 2.04 -46.13 34.14
N THR A 1139 2.99 -45.21 34.34
CA THR A 1139 2.80 -43.76 34.06
C THR A 1139 2.55 -43.48 32.58
N TYR A 1140 1.78 -42.46 32.21
CA TYR A 1140 1.41 -42.15 30.83
C TYR A 1140 2.61 -42.07 29.86
N ALA A 1141 2.62 -42.94 28.83
CA ALA A 1141 3.65 -42.96 27.78
C ALA A 1141 3.18 -43.75 26.55
N ALA A 1142 3.95 -43.71 25.46
CA ALA A 1142 3.67 -44.47 24.24
C ALA A 1142 3.93 -45.98 24.44
N ARG A 1143 2.93 -46.82 24.18
CA ARG A 1143 2.95 -48.29 24.37
C ARG A 1143 1.96 -48.96 23.41
N ASN A 1144 2.35 -50.08 22.80
CA ASN A 1144 1.47 -50.92 21.97
C ASN A 1144 0.69 -50.14 20.90
N SER A 1145 1.38 -49.23 20.19
CA SER A 1145 0.82 -48.35 19.15
C SER A 1145 -0.24 -47.33 19.63
N LEU A 1146 -0.44 -47.20 20.95
CA LEU A 1146 -1.25 -46.19 21.61
C LEU A 1146 -0.38 -45.38 22.59
N THR A 1147 -0.92 -44.31 23.15
CA THR A 1147 -0.26 -43.57 24.24
C THR A 1147 -1.26 -43.47 25.38
N TYR A 1148 -1.00 -44.19 26.48
CA TYR A 1148 -1.92 -44.24 27.61
C TYR A 1148 -1.17 -44.54 28.92
N GLY A 1149 -1.84 -44.31 30.05
CA GLY A 1149 -1.35 -44.63 31.38
C GLY A 1149 -1.74 -43.61 32.43
N TRP A 1150 -1.20 -43.79 33.63
CA TRP A 1150 -1.58 -43.06 34.83
C TRP A 1150 -0.74 -41.78 35.03
N SER A 1151 -1.27 -40.78 35.74
CA SER A 1151 -0.52 -39.57 36.11
C SER A 1151 0.62 -39.85 37.10
N VAL A 1152 0.56 -40.98 37.80
CA VAL A 1152 1.58 -41.49 38.74
C VAL A 1152 1.71 -43.00 38.58
N ASP A 1153 2.81 -43.60 39.06
CA ASP A 1153 3.01 -45.06 38.99
C ASP A 1153 2.02 -45.78 39.94
N LYS A 1154 1.16 -46.61 39.36
CA LYS A 1154 0.14 -47.46 39.98
C LYS A 1154 0.43 -48.96 39.86
N THR A 1155 1.63 -49.36 39.47
CA THR A 1155 2.00 -50.77 39.30
C THR A 1155 1.78 -51.59 40.57
N SER A 1156 2.08 -51.02 41.74
CA SER A 1156 1.81 -51.63 43.05
C SER A 1156 0.32 -51.73 43.43
N ARG A 1157 -0.57 -51.15 42.63
CA ARG A 1157 -2.03 -51.08 42.82
C ARG A 1157 -2.81 -51.93 41.80
N ALA A 1158 -2.12 -52.57 40.86
CA ALA A 1158 -2.73 -53.57 39.98
C ALA A 1158 -3.02 -54.86 40.76
N ARG A 1159 -4.17 -55.50 40.51
CA ARG A 1159 -4.58 -56.74 41.16
C ARG A 1159 -5.17 -57.72 40.15
N GLU A 1160 -4.96 -58.99 40.42
CA GLU A 1160 -5.66 -60.12 39.80
C GLU A 1160 -6.23 -60.97 40.94
N ARG A 1161 -7.54 -61.25 40.93
CA ARG A 1161 -8.22 -61.93 42.04
C ARG A 1161 -8.29 -63.44 41.88
N ASN A 1162 -8.22 -63.95 40.65
CA ASN A 1162 -8.37 -65.37 40.33
C ASN A 1162 -9.71 -65.97 40.80
N VAL A 1163 -10.79 -65.19 40.70
CA VAL A 1163 -12.15 -65.61 41.08
C VAL A 1163 -13.16 -65.50 39.93
N ASP A 1164 -12.97 -64.58 38.98
CA ASP A 1164 -13.83 -64.44 37.80
C ASP A 1164 -13.14 -65.09 36.58
N PRO A 1165 -13.84 -65.95 35.80
CA PRO A 1165 -13.26 -66.54 34.60
C PRO A 1165 -12.99 -65.52 33.47
N ASP A 1166 -13.69 -64.37 33.44
CA ASP A 1166 -13.38 -63.28 32.50
C ASP A 1166 -12.27 -62.40 33.06
N LYS A 1167 -11.08 -62.49 32.47
CA LYS A 1167 -9.91 -61.72 32.89
C LYS A 1167 -10.10 -60.21 32.79
N ARG A 1168 -11.08 -59.70 32.04
CA ARG A 1168 -11.42 -58.26 32.04
C ARG A 1168 -12.18 -57.80 33.28
N ARG A 1169 -12.67 -58.74 34.08
CA ARG A 1169 -13.42 -58.50 35.32
C ARG A 1169 -12.65 -59.05 36.53
N ASP A 1170 -11.75 -60.01 36.31
CA ASP A 1170 -10.88 -60.57 37.35
C ASP A 1170 -9.67 -59.68 37.69
N THR A 1171 -9.34 -58.74 36.80
CA THR A 1171 -8.21 -57.82 36.99
C THR A 1171 -8.65 -56.36 37.09
N LEU A 1172 -7.88 -55.57 37.84
CA LEU A 1172 -8.19 -54.18 38.11
C LEU A 1172 -6.96 -53.35 38.51
N VAL A 1173 -7.09 -52.03 38.44
CA VAL A 1173 -6.15 -51.07 39.05
C VAL A 1173 -6.93 -50.05 39.89
N HIS A 1174 -6.40 -49.71 41.08
CA HIS A 1174 -7.02 -48.72 41.98
C HIS A 1174 -6.61 -47.29 41.58
N PHE A 1175 -7.55 -46.35 41.64
CA PHE A 1175 -7.26 -44.90 41.50
C PHE A 1175 -6.54 -44.33 42.74
N ASP A 1176 -6.83 -44.87 43.93
CA ASP A 1176 -6.41 -44.43 45.28
C ASP A 1176 -6.97 -43.07 45.75
N THR A 1177 -6.87 -42.00 44.94
CA THR A 1177 -7.32 -40.64 45.32
C THR A 1177 -7.94 -39.89 44.13
N THR A 1178 -8.60 -38.77 44.39
CA THR A 1178 -9.25 -37.91 43.37
C THR A 1178 -8.27 -37.18 42.44
N ASP A 1179 -7.01 -37.03 42.85
CA ASP A 1179 -6.00 -36.28 42.09
C ASP A 1179 -5.24 -37.15 41.08
N VAL A 1180 -5.52 -38.46 41.08
CA VAL A 1180 -4.92 -39.41 40.16
C VAL A 1180 -5.77 -39.49 38.90
N LEU A 1181 -5.09 -39.33 37.76
CA LEU A 1181 -5.69 -39.38 36.44
C LEU A 1181 -5.20 -40.63 35.71
N TRP A 1182 -6.06 -41.21 34.87
CA TRP A 1182 -5.64 -42.11 33.80
C TRP A 1182 -6.02 -41.48 32.46
N GLU A 1183 -5.09 -41.50 31.51
CA GLU A 1183 -5.27 -40.84 30.22
C GLU A 1183 -4.96 -41.77 29.04
N ILE A 1184 -5.60 -41.54 27.89
CA ILE A 1184 -5.24 -42.11 26.59
C ILE A 1184 -5.29 -41.04 25.49
N ALA A 1185 -4.24 -40.93 24.66
CA ALA A 1185 -4.20 -40.05 23.49
C ALA A 1185 -5.17 -40.54 22.42
N VAL A 1186 -6.05 -39.65 21.96
CA VAL A 1186 -7.02 -39.90 20.90
C VAL A 1186 -7.11 -38.68 19.98
N PRO A 1187 -7.45 -38.82 18.67
CA PRO A 1187 -7.79 -37.66 17.84
C PRO A 1187 -8.93 -36.84 18.44
N SER A 1188 -8.93 -35.51 18.30
CA SER A 1188 -10.08 -34.71 18.72
C SER A 1188 -11.35 -35.15 17.98
N GLY A 1189 -12.46 -35.29 18.69
CA GLY A 1189 -13.70 -35.84 18.15
C GLY A 1189 -14.64 -36.31 19.25
N THR A 1190 -15.79 -36.88 18.87
CA THR A 1190 -16.72 -37.47 19.85
C THR A 1190 -16.50 -38.96 19.90
N TYR A 1191 -16.39 -39.53 21.09
CA TYR A 1191 -16.12 -40.96 21.32
C TYR A 1191 -17.28 -41.59 22.08
N SER A 1192 -17.72 -42.75 21.63
CA SER A 1192 -18.48 -43.67 22.47
C SER A 1192 -17.53 -44.39 23.44
N TYR A 1193 -17.94 -44.55 24.70
CA TYR A 1193 -17.19 -45.28 25.72
C TYR A 1193 -18.03 -46.38 26.37
N THR A 1194 -17.36 -47.46 26.77
CA THR A 1194 -17.84 -48.44 27.76
C THR A 1194 -16.77 -48.61 28.82
N ILE A 1195 -17.06 -48.29 30.08
CA ILE A 1195 -16.12 -48.41 31.21
C ILE A 1195 -16.71 -49.39 32.21
N VAL A 1196 -15.88 -50.31 32.71
CA VAL A 1196 -16.25 -51.22 33.79
C VAL A 1196 -15.36 -51.01 35.00
N CYS A 1197 -15.98 -50.81 36.14
CA CYS A 1197 -15.34 -50.66 37.45
C CYS A 1197 -15.83 -51.73 38.41
N GLY A 1198 -14.99 -52.18 39.33
CA GLY A 1198 -15.37 -53.18 40.34
C GLY A 1198 -14.22 -54.04 40.84
N ASP A 1199 -14.57 -54.98 41.72
CA ASP A 1199 -13.68 -55.98 42.33
C ASP A 1199 -14.52 -57.21 42.67
N PRO A 1200 -14.26 -58.36 42.06
CA PRO A 1200 -15.09 -59.54 42.26
C PRO A 1200 -14.91 -60.19 43.65
N SER A 1201 -13.95 -59.73 44.46
CA SER A 1201 -13.69 -60.29 45.80
C SER A 1201 -14.00 -59.33 46.95
N HIS A 1202 -14.29 -58.06 46.68
CA HIS A 1202 -14.46 -57.04 47.73
C HIS A 1202 -15.58 -56.06 47.38
N SER A 1203 -16.47 -55.78 48.36
CA SER A 1203 -17.58 -54.82 48.23
C SER A 1203 -17.26 -53.43 48.80
N ASP A 1204 -15.98 -53.12 49.05
CA ASP A 1204 -15.52 -51.93 49.77
C ASP A 1204 -15.33 -50.70 48.87
N GLN A 1205 -15.99 -50.68 47.71
CA GLN A 1205 -15.77 -49.71 46.63
C GLN A 1205 -17.04 -48.94 46.30
N VAL A 1206 -16.93 -47.64 46.08
CA VAL A 1206 -17.95 -46.80 45.45
C VAL A 1206 -17.34 -46.23 44.18
N ASN A 1207 -17.78 -46.72 43.03
CA ASN A 1207 -17.13 -46.54 41.73
C ASN A 1207 -17.58 -45.27 40.97
N THR A 1208 -17.83 -44.18 41.70
CA THR A 1208 -18.20 -42.91 41.06
C THR A 1208 -16.97 -42.28 40.39
N ILE A 1209 -16.93 -42.22 39.07
CA ILE A 1209 -15.76 -41.72 38.31
C ILE A 1209 -16.14 -40.58 37.38
N GLN A 1210 -15.17 -39.85 36.85
CA GLN A 1210 -15.39 -38.80 35.85
C GLN A 1210 -14.61 -39.12 34.58
N ILE A 1211 -15.27 -39.02 33.43
CA ILE A 1211 -14.67 -39.03 32.10
C ILE A 1211 -14.81 -37.64 31.49
N GLU A 1212 -13.68 -36.99 31.19
CA GLU A 1212 -13.63 -35.56 30.85
C GLU A 1212 -14.32 -34.69 31.91
N SER A 1213 -15.39 -34.01 31.53
CA SER A 1213 -16.26 -33.23 32.40
C SER A 1213 -17.49 -34.01 32.89
N THR A 1214 -17.74 -35.21 32.38
CA THR A 1214 -18.95 -36.01 32.67
C THR A 1214 -18.74 -36.93 33.88
N THR A 1215 -19.55 -36.75 34.92
CA THR A 1215 -19.53 -37.61 36.12
C THR A 1215 -20.42 -38.83 35.93
N LEU A 1216 -19.86 -40.02 36.20
CA LEU A 1216 -20.50 -41.34 36.13
C LEU A 1216 -20.74 -41.82 37.56
N THR A 1217 -21.97 -41.62 38.05
CA THR A 1217 -22.34 -41.96 39.44
C THR A 1217 -22.55 -43.46 39.60
N ASP A 1218 -21.99 -44.01 40.67
CA ASP A 1218 -22.21 -45.40 41.08
C ASP A 1218 -23.71 -45.66 41.33
N PRO A 1219 -24.36 -46.56 40.56
CA PRO A 1219 -25.80 -46.77 40.61
C PRO A 1219 -26.26 -47.53 41.85
N ASN A 1220 -25.38 -48.27 42.54
CA ASN A 1220 -25.76 -49.20 43.60
C ASN A 1220 -24.91 -49.03 44.89
N GLY A 1221 -23.82 -48.26 44.83
CA GLY A 1221 -22.97 -47.95 45.97
C GLY A 1221 -22.03 -49.10 46.33
N ALA A 1222 -21.64 -49.22 47.60
CA ALA A 1222 -20.66 -50.19 48.06
C ALA A 1222 -21.18 -51.65 48.09
N VAL A 1223 -21.30 -52.26 46.91
CA VAL A 1223 -21.76 -53.64 46.70
C VAL A 1223 -20.68 -54.51 46.04
N LEU A 1224 -20.78 -55.82 46.24
CA LEU A 1224 -19.93 -56.80 45.55
C LEU A 1224 -20.41 -56.94 44.10
N GLY A 1225 -19.56 -56.65 43.12
CA GLY A 1225 -19.91 -56.73 41.71
C GLY A 1225 -19.17 -55.71 40.83
N PHE A 1226 -19.73 -55.47 39.64
CA PHE A 1226 -19.19 -54.56 38.63
C PHE A 1226 -20.22 -53.52 38.21
N ASP A 1227 -19.77 -52.28 38.07
CA ASP A 1227 -20.54 -51.18 37.52
C ASP A 1227 -20.09 -50.92 36.08
N THR A 1228 -21.05 -50.85 35.17
CA THR A 1228 -20.79 -50.61 33.74
C THR A 1228 -21.39 -49.28 33.33
N TYR A 1229 -20.56 -48.42 32.75
CA TYR A 1229 -20.94 -47.11 32.26
C TYR A 1229 -20.80 -47.05 30.75
N THR A 1230 -21.81 -46.55 30.05
CA THR A 1230 -21.78 -46.33 28.59
C THR A 1230 -22.28 -44.94 28.24
N GLY A 1231 -21.63 -44.29 27.27
CA GLY A 1231 -22.05 -42.96 26.82
C GLY A 1231 -21.17 -42.42 25.70
N THR A 1232 -21.29 -41.12 25.45
CA THR A 1232 -20.41 -40.41 24.50
C THR A 1232 -19.73 -39.23 25.18
N VAL A 1233 -18.51 -38.91 24.77
CA VAL A 1233 -17.76 -37.76 25.27
C VAL A 1233 -17.03 -37.03 24.13
N SER A 1234 -17.03 -35.70 24.15
CA SER A 1234 -16.32 -34.89 23.16
C SER A 1234 -14.93 -34.55 23.69
N VAL A 1235 -13.90 -34.89 22.91
CA VAL A 1235 -12.49 -34.68 23.21
C VAL A 1235 -11.95 -33.57 22.32
N THR A 1236 -11.45 -32.50 22.93
CA THR A 1236 -10.89 -31.33 22.20
C THR A 1236 -9.39 -31.14 22.42
N ASP A 1237 -8.84 -31.71 23.48
CA ASP A 1237 -7.43 -31.65 23.89
C ASP A 1237 -6.59 -32.84 23.40
N GLY A 1238 -7.22 -33.80 22.73
CA GLY A 1238 -6.58 -34.98 22.16
C GLY A 1238 -6.30 -36.09 23.19
N ARG A 1239 -6.96 -36.07 24.35
CA ARG A 1239 -6.90 -37.16 25.33
C ARG A 1239 -8.28 -37.49 25.90
N VAL A 1240 -8.52 -38.77 26.20
CA VAL A 1240 -9.58 -39.15 27.12
C VAL A 1240 -8.98 -39.29 28.52
N THR A 1241 -9.52 -38.58 29.49
CA THR A 1241 -9.07 -38.46 30.87
C THR A 1241 -10.11 -39.03 31.84
N LEU A 1242 -9.69 -39.98 32.67
CA LEU A 1242 -10.47 -40.58 33.74
C LEU A 1242 -9.92 -40.21 35.12
N ARG A 1243 -10.81 -39.98 36.09
CA ARG A 1243 -10.46 -39.81 37.51
C ARG A 1243 -11.56 -40.25 38.46
N MET A 1244 -11.25 -40.39 39.74
CA MET A 1244 -12.29 -40.51 40.78
C MET A 1244 -13.08 -39.20 40.90
N ALA A 1245 -14.40 -39.32 40.99
CA ALA A 1245 -15.29 -38.18 41.22
C ALA A 1245 -15.64 -38.03 42.71
N ALA A 1246 -16.23 -36.89 43.08
CA ALA A 1246 -16.71 -36.67 44.44
C ALA A 1246 -17.75 -37.73 44.84
N GLY A 1247 -17.59 -38.31 46.03
CA GLY A 1247 -18.44 -39.41 46.53
C GLY A 1247 -17.91 -40.82 46.24
N ALA A 1248 -16.82 -40.94 45.47
CA ALA A 1248 -16.14 -42.20 45.26
C ALA A 1248 -15.32 -42.64 46.47
N SER A 1249 -15.21 -43.94 46.68
CA SER A 1249 -14.38 -44.54 47.74
C SER A 1249 -13.74 -45.80 47.20
N ASN A 1250 -12.41 -45.92 47.29
CA ASN A 1250 -11.67 -47.09 46.80
C ASN A 1250 -12.09 -47.58 45.39
N ALA A 1251 -12.32 -46.64 44.47
CA ALA A 1251 -12.78 -46.97 43.12
C ALA A 1251 -11.69 -47.71 42.32
N LYS A 1252 -12.13 -48.73 41.57
CA LYS A 1252 -11.25 -49.65 40.85
C LYS A 1252 -11.74 -49.80 39.42
N ILE A 1253 -10.85 -49.64 38.45
CA ILE A 1253 -11.19 -49.79 37.03
C ILE A 1253 -10.68 -51.13 36.51
N CYS A 1254 -11.52 -51.81 35.74
CA CYS A 1254 -11.24 -53.11 35.15
C CYS A 1254 -10.92 -52.99 33.65
N TYR A 1255 -11.76 -52.32 32.86
CA TYR A 1255 -11.46 -52.03 31.45
C TYR A 1255 -12.21 -50.81 30.90
N ILE A 1256 -11.72 -50.29 29.78
CA ILE A 1256 -12.37 -49.26 28.95
C ILE A 1256 -12.31 -49.62 27.46
N ASP A 1257 -13.45 -49.48 26.78
CA ASP A 1257 -13.58 -49.52 25.33
C ASP A 1257 -13.94 -48.11 24.81
N LEU A 1258 -13.24 -47.62 23.79
CA LEU A 1258 -13.44 -46.33 23.12
C LEU A 1258 -13.59 -46.53 21.61
N ALA A 1259 -14.53 -45.82 20.98
CA ALA A 1259 -14.67 -45.75 19.53
C ALA A 1259 -15.16 -44.38 19.06
N GLN A 1260 -14.45 -43.79 18.07
CA GLN A 1260 -14.72 -42.47 17.47
C GLN A 1260 -15.85 -42.51 16.44
#